data_AF-A0A0G9H2K7-F1
#
_entry.id   AF-A0A0G9H2K7-F1
#
_cell.length_a   1.000
_cell.length_b   1.000
_cell.length_c   1.000
_cell.angle_alpha   90.00
_cell.angle_beta   90.00
_cell.angle_gamma   90.00
#
_symmetry.space_group_name_H-M   'P 1'
#
loop_
_entity.id
_entity.type
_entity.pdbx_description
1 polymer ?
#
loop_
_entity_poly.entity_id
_entity_poly.type
_entity_poly.pdbx_seq_one_letter_code
_entity_poly.pdbx_strand_id
1 'polypeptide(L)'
;MAALACLALPSLHAATLDPAVLPQVQGATFEVVIPKPVKDPLSYEKPLPFDQLPYQQRTDKYYSVGTAFAIGENRYVTAGHVLAVGIDSLMGEPAVRDASGHVYAIDKVTRYSLHEDFVEFSLKDPPKVTPLAVNTQPTMNEVVYAVGNALGTGIVIRDGLYTSQTPEEQDGRWKWLRFSAAASPGNSGGPLLDKDGKVIGVVVMKSPDENLNYALPIDLVLKAPANLGQIDTRESYQLDVIEDKHTGPFKAQFPLPKSFADFSATYQKLHNDDVDQKLHALLAENAATMFPNGQGANRLLHVNSDLSPFPTLLHRNSNGNWVSARANENKAQLPHNGFISRALVGQQVMFHLRKPDDVTSKQLYGDSKLFMDLLLKGAPMQRRVGSELVKITSLGPPSLERDYTDAYQRHWQIREWPMAYDNQLVIVFLLPVPDGYAAMGRVTENRTEHEDMSDLKQLANFVDVSYSGTLAQWKEFLANTALLPSVLSDIAIRFDYGDDFKYQSKRLGFAYTPSLQKIDADSQLVLGMSYFQDHGKTVWDVSKVEVKSNVENAEHVMVNRHVAPTDDLDDSFRNHWGKIVHRDHPDDGVPYSENDMTYIGTVGGTKTSSESKPDVLYTAFYGVDGPRPEDAMKGKLNLLMEKLQVNEH
;
A
#
# COMPACT_ATOMS: atom_id res chain seq x y z
N MET A 1 15.64 66.85 -51.66
CA MET A 1 16.39 66.14 -50.60
C MET A 1 15.55 66.26 -49.34
N ALA A 2 15.08 65.23 -48.65
CA ALA A 2 15.57 63.86 -48.48
C ALA A 2 14.43 62.84 -48.60
N ALA A 3 14.76 61.63 -49.05
CA ALA A 3 13.84 60.52 -49.28
C ALA A 3 13.50 59.79 -47.98
N LEU A 4 12.22 59.48 -47.78
CA LEU A 4 11.75 58.50 -46.79
C LEU A 4 12.13 57.10 -47.28
N ALA A 5 13.01 56.41 -46.55
CA ALA A 5 13.20 54.97 -46.69
C ALA A 5 12.27 54.26 -45.70
N CYS A 6 11.14 53.74 -46.19
CA CYS A 6 10.35 52.75 -45.47
C CYS A 6 11.13 51.43 -45.45
N LEU A 7 11.81 51.14 -44.33
CA LEU A 7 12.33 49.81 -44.06
C LEU A 7 11.15 48.89 -43.72
N ALA A 8 10.83 47.99 -44.65
CA ALA A 8 9.95 46.87 -44.37
C ALA A 8 10.63 45.99 -43.31
N LEU A 9 10.02 45.90 -42.13
CA LEU A 9 10.39 44.88 -41.14
C LEU A 9 10.06 43.51 -41.74
N PRO A 10 11.00 42.55 -41.78
CA PRO A 10 10.66 41.19 -42.16
C PRO A 10 9.67 40.65 -41.13
N SER A 11 8.51 40.22 -41.62
CA SER A 11 7.56 39.44 -40.84
C SER A 11 8.27 38.16 -40.40
N LEU A 12 8.48 38.03 -39.08
CA LEU A 12 8.80 36.77 -38.41
C LEU A 12 7.65 35.79 -38.70
N HIS A 13 7.74 35.08 -39.81
CA HIS A 13 6.89 33.91 -40.04
C HIS A 13 7.40 32.82 -39.12
N ALA A 14 6.51 32.29 -38.27
CA ALA A 14 6.75 30.99 -37.66
C ALA A 14 7.16 30.01 -38.78
N ALA A 15 8.24 29.27 -38.58
CA ALA A 15 8.71 28.31 -39.58
C ALA A 15 7.69 27.17 -39.64
N THR A 16 6.68 27.29 -40.51
CA THR A 16 5.69 26.24 -40.72
C THR A 16 6.29 25.14 -41.58
N LEU A 17 6.09 23.89 -41.18
CA LEU A 17 6.45 22.71 -41.99
C LEU A 17 5.86 22.88 -43.40
N ASP A 18 6.57 22.44 -44.44
CA ASP A 18 6.10 22.51 -45.82
C ASP A 18 4.68 21.94 -45.92
N PRO A 19 3.68 22.73 -46.38
CA PRO A 19 2.31 22.27 -46.53
C PRO A 19 2.16 20.99 -47.36
N ALA A 20 3.09 20.71 -48.28
CA ALA A 20 3.11 19.49 -49.08
C ALA A 20 3.37 18.22 -48.25
N VAL A 21 4.04 18.35 -47.09
CA VAL A 21 4.43 17.22 -46.23
C VAL A 21 3.36 16.95 -45.15
N LEU A 22 2.51 17.92 -44.84
CA LEU A 22 1.47 17.81 -43.81
C LEU A 22 0.54 16.59 -43.99
N PRO A 23 0.00 16.28 -45.18
CA PRO A 23 -0.88 15.12 -45.35
C PRO A 23 -0.19 13.80 -45.05
N GLN A 24 1.10 13.67 -45.40
CA GLN A 24 1.89 12.48 -45.08
C GLN A 24 2.10 12.37 -43.57
N VAL A 25 2.51 13.46 -42.92
CA VAL A 25 2.73 13.49 -41.46
C VAL A 25 1.47 13.13 -40.69
N GLN A 26 0.34 13.72 -41.06
CA GLN A 26 -0.95 13.43 -40.42
C GLN A 26 -1.42 12.00 -40.71
N GLY A 27 -1.23 11.51 -41.94
CA GLY A 27 -1.63 10.14 -42.31
C GLY A 27 -0.76 9.05 -41.68
N ALA A 28 0.50 9.34 -41.36
CA ALA A 28 1.44 8.40 -40.76
C ALA A 28 1.52 8.48 -39.23
N THR A 29 0.83 9.44 -38.60
CA THR A 29 0.81 9.63 -37.15
C THR A 29 -0.53 9.20 -36.59
N PHE A 30 -0.49 8.50 -35.45
CA PHE A 30 -1.64 7.89 -34.82
C PHE A 30 -1.68 8.27 -33.34
N GLU A 31 -2.88 8.36 -32.79
CA GLU A 31 -3.09 8.40 -31.36
C GLU A 31 -2.98 7.00 -30.77
N VAL A 32 -2.27 6.82 -29.66
CA VAL A 32 -2.36 5.59 -28.87
C VAL A 32 -3.52 5.75 -27.89
N VAL A 33 -4.41 4.77 -27.88
CA VAL A 33 -5.64 4.80 -27.12
C VAL A 33 -5.82 3.52 -26.29
N ILE A 34 -6.39 3.64 -25.10
CA ILE A 34 -6.82 2.51 -24.27
C ILE A 34 -8.34 2.56 -24.08
N PRO A 35 -9.07 1.43 -24.20
CA PRO A 35 -10.53 1.44 -24.08
C PRO A 35 -10.96 1.89 -22.68
N LYS A 36 -12.06 2.64 -22.59
CA LYS A 36 -12.69 2.92 -21.30
C LYS A 36 -13.43 1.66 -20.83
N PRO A 37 -13.40 1.33 -19.52
CA PRO A 37 -14.17 0.22 -18.99
C PRO A 37 -15.66 0.40 -19.30
N VAL A 38 -16.26 -0.59 -19.93
CA VAL A 38 -17.69 -0.60 -20.26
C VAL A 38 -18.58 -1.05 -19.10
N LYS A 39 -17.99 -1.69 -18.09
CA LYS A 39 -18.67 -2.12 -16.87
C LYS A 39 -17.98 -1.51 -15.67
N ASP A 40 -18.76 -0.80 -14.86
CA ASP A 40 -18.31 -0.28 -13.59
C ASP A 40 -18.99 -1.08 -12.48
N PRO A 41 -18.27 -1.95 -11.74
CA PRO A 41 -18.87 -2.74 -10.66
C PRO A 41 -19.22 -1.88 -9.44
N LEU A 42 -18.80 -0.60 -9.42
CA LEU A 42 -19.02 0.29 -8.31
C LEU A 42 -20.44 0.87 -8.31
N SER A 43 -20.93 1.16 -7.11
CA SER A 43 -22.13 1.98 -6.88
C SER A 43 -21.74 3.33 -6.30
N TYR A 44 -22.52 4.36 -6.61
CA TYR A 44 -22.26 5.74 -6.21
C TYR A 44 -23.43 6.33 -5.46
N GLU A 45 -23.18 7.33 -4.60
CA GLU A 45 -24.24 7.99 -3.82
C GLU A 45 -25.25 8.77 -4.70
N LYS A 46 -24.83 9.16 -5.91
CA LYS A 46 -25.62 9.83 -6.93
C LYS A 46 -25.07 9.48 -8.33
N PRO A 47 -25.84 9.69 -9.41
CA PRO A 47 -25.32 9.55 -10.76
C PRO A 47 -24.05 10.39 -10.96
N LEU A 48 -23.06 9.84 -11.67
CA LEU A 48 -21.81 10.54 -11.95
C LEU A 48 -22.06 11.73 -12.91
N PRO A 49 -21.52 12.93 -12.61
CA PRO A 49 -21.76 14.13 -13.39
C PRO A 49 -20.86 14.19 -14.64
N PHE A 50 -20.96 13.19 -15.52
CA PHE A 50 -20.14 13.11 -16.73
C PHE A 50 -20.39 14.27 -17.72
N ASP A 51 -21.50 14.98 -17.58
CA ASP A 51 -21.82 16.20 -18.32
C ASP A 51 -20.89 17.37 -17.99
N GLN A 52 -20.18 17.34 -16.85
CA GLN A 52 -19.15 18.31 -16.49
C GLN A 52 -17.82 18.09 -17.21
N LEU A 53 -17.59 16.89 -17.74
CA LEU A 53 -16.40 16.62 -18.52
C LEU A 53 -16.54 17.24 -19.92
N PRO A 54 -15.44 17.67 -20.54
CA PRO A 54 -15.43 18.07 -21.95
C PRO A 54 -16.13 17.02 -22.82
N TYR A 55 -16.90 17.50 -23.83
CA TYR A 55 -17.73 16.63 -24.68
C TYR A 55 -16.97 15.41 -25.21
N GLN A 56 -15.74 15.63 -25.65
CA GLN A 56 -14.89 14.57 -26.16
C GLN A 56 -14.53 13.54 -25.07
N GLN A 57 -14.11 13.98 -23.89
CA GLN A 57 -13.77 13.07 -22.79
C GLN A 57 -14.96 12.21 -22.35
N ARG A 58 -16.19 12.73 -22.37
CA ARG A 58 -17.37 11.96 -21.96
C ARG A 58 -17.95 11.05 -23.05
N THR A 59 -17.76 11.36 -24.33
CA THR A 59 -18.37 10.60 -25.44
C THR A 59 -17.40 9.63 -26.12
N ASP A 60 -16.10 9.88 -26.02
CA ASP A 60 -15.09 8.99 -26.57
C ASP A 60 -15.07 7.67 -25.80
N LYS A 61 -14.99 6.55 -26.53
CA LYS A 61 -14.92 5.20 -25.97
C LYS A 61 -13.52 4.86 -25.44
N TYR A 62 -12.54 5.73 -25.67
CA TYR A 62 -11.16 5.50 -25.30
C TYR A 62 -10.58 6.66 -24.47
N TYR A 63 -9.54 6.37 -23.71
CA TYR A 63 -8.60 7.36 -23.18
C TYR A 63 -7.42 7.50 -24.14
N SER A 64 -6.97 8.74 -24.33
CA SER A 64 -5.75 9.07 -25.06
C SER A 64 -4.55 8.90 -24.13
N VAL A 65 -3.58 8.06 -24.51
CA VAL A 65 -2.40 7.77 -23.66
C VAL A 65 -1.07 8.16 -24.31
N GLY A 66 -1.06 8.45 -25.62
CA GLY A 66 0.12 8.94 -26.31
C GLY A 66 -0.03 8.98 -27.83
N THR A 67 1.08 8.95 -28.54
CA THR A 67 1.16 8.98 -30.00
C THR A 67 2.05 7.84 -30.51
N ALA A 68 1.73 7.30 -31.68
CA ALA A 68 2.56 6.38 -32.44
C ALA A 68 2.71 6.86 -33.89
N PHE A 69 3.68 6.35 -34.64
CA PHE A 69 3.86 6.73 -36.05
C PHE A 69 4.46 5.60 -36.89
N ALA A 70 4.16 5.62 -38.20
CA ALA A 70 4.61 4.63 -39.16
C ALA A 70 6.01 4.99 -39.73
N ILE A 71 6.95 4.04 -39.65
CA ILE A 71 8.31 4.15 -40.21
C ILE A 71 8.60 3.14 -41.34
N GLY A 72 7.65 2.25 -41.63
CA GLY A 72 7.75 1.28 -42.72
C GLY A 72 6.41 0.60 -42.98
N GLU A 73 6.41 -0.34 -43.93
CA GLU A 73 5.22 -1.16 -44.22
C GLU A 73 4.84 -1.99 -42.98
N ASN A 74 3.66 -1.70 -42.42
CA ASN A 74 3.14 -2.27 -41.17
C ASN A 74 4.14 -2.23 -40.00
N ARG A 75 4.94 -1.16 -39.90
CA ARG A 75 5.91 -0.93 -38.82
C ARG A 75 5.63 0.41 -38.16
N TYR A 76 5.21 0.35 -36.90
CA TYR A 76 4.84 1.49 -36.08
C TYR A 76 5.72 1.57 -34.85
N VAL A 77 6.01 2.79 -34.41
CA VAL A 77 6.85 3.06 -33.24
C VAL A 77 6.11 4.00 -32.29
N THR A 78 6.28 3.76 -31.00
CA THR A 78 5.91 4.69 -29.92
C THR A 78 6.91 4.56 -28.77
N ALA A 79 6.74 5.36 -27.72
CA ALA A 79 7.54 5.25 -26.50
C ALA A 79 7.10 4.02 -25.69
N GLY A 80 8.03 3.40 -24.98
CA GLY A 80 7.77 2.20 -24.19
C GLY A 80 6.72 2.44 -23.11
N HIS A 81 6.83 3.55 -22.37
CA HIS A 81 5.88 3.92 -21.32
C HIS A 81 4.45 4.19 -21.84
N VAL A 82 4.30 4.59 -23.11
CA VAL A 82 2.98 4.83 -23.73
C VAL A 82 2.21 3.52 -23.91
N LEU A 83 2.89 2.42 -24.29
CA LEU A 83 2.24 1.10 -24.32
C LEU A 83 2.23 0.41 -22.95
N ALA A 84 3.15 0.77 -22.04
CA ALA A 84 3.22 0.17 -20.71
C ALA A 84 1.94 0.39 -19.87
N VAL A 85 1.18 1.46 -20.14
CA VAL A 85 -0.14 1.70 -19.50
C VAL A 85 -1.14 0.56 -19.76
N GLY A 86 -0.94 -0.21 -20.83
CA GLY A 86 -1.75 -1.37 -21.19
C GLY A 86 -1.22 -2.69 -20.62
N ILE A 87 0.00 -2.72 -20.05
CA ILE A 87 0.54 -3.94 -19.45
C ILE A 87 -0.30 -4.28 -18.23
N ASP A 88 -0.90 -5.46 -18.29
CA ASP A 88 -1.80 -5.99 -17.28
C ASP A 88 -2.90 -4.99 -16.87
N SER A 89 -3.43 -4.21 -17.81
CA SER A 89 -4.42 -3.18 -17.51
C SER A 89 -5.82 -3.75 -17.26
N LEU A 90 -6.53 -3.21 -16.28
CA LEU A 90 -7.96 -3.48 -16.04
C LEU A 90 -8.88 -2.85 -17.10
N MET A 91 -8.34 -1.93 -17.91
CA MET A 91 -9.09 -1.23 -18.95
C MET A 91 -9.12 -1.98 -20.28
N GLY A 92 -8.14 -2.86 -20.54
CA GLY A 92 -7.98 -3.65 -21.77
C GLY A 92 -6.71 -3.31 -22.55
N GLU A 93 -6.55 -3.93 -23.72
CA GLU A 93 -5.34 -3.74 -24.55
C GLU A 93 -5.32 -2.36 -25.24
N PRO A 94 -4.13 -1.75 -25.40
CA PRO A 94 -3.97 -0.52 -26.17
C PRO A 94 -4.14 -0.77 -27.67
N ALA A 95 -4.58 0.27 -28.37
CA ALA A 95 -4.76 0.30 -29.81
C ALA A 95 -4.26 1.64 -30.37
N VAL A 96 -4.24 1.78 -31.69
CA VAL A 96 -3.95 3.08 -32.32
C VAL A 96 -5.16 3.61 -33.07
N ARG A 97 -5.33 4.92 -33.10
CA ARG A 97 -6.44 5.60 -33.76
C ARG A 97 -5.92 6.63 -34.76
N ASP A 98 -6.45 6.61 -35.97
CA ASP A 98 -6.09 7.57 -37.02
C ASP A 98 -6.88 8.89 -36.91
N ALA A 99 -6.54 9.86 -37.77
CA ALA A 99 -7.21 11.15 -37.85
C ALA A 99 -8.70 11.07 -38.28
N SER A 100 -9.13 9.95 -38.87
CA SER A 100 -10.54 9.70 -39.23
C SER A 100 -11.35 9.07 -38.08
N GLY A 101 -10.68 8.70 -36.99
CA GLY A 101 -11.26 8.04 -35.83
C GLY A 101 -11.32 6.52 -35.94
N HIS A 102 -10.72 5.92 -36.97
CA HIS A 102 -10.64 4.47 -37.12
C HIS A 102 -9.62 3.90 -36.13
N VAL A 103 -10.01 2.85 -35.41
CA VAL A 103 -9.17 2.21 -34.38
C VAL A 103 -8.63 0.89 -34.89
N TYR A 104 -7.33 0.72 -34.78
CA TYR A 104 -6.58 -0.45 -35.23
C TYR A 104 -5.97 -1.17 -34.05
N ALA A 105 -6.28 -2.46 -33.91
CA ALA A 105 -5.67 -3.30 -32.89
C ALA A 105 -4.19 -3.57 -33.22
N ILE A 106 -3.36 -3.58 -32.17
CA ILE A 106 -1.97 -4.04 -32.25
C ILE A 106 -2.00 -5.54 -32.55
N ASP A 107 -1.23 -5.97 -33.56
CA ASP A 107 -1.05 -7.39 -33.87
C ASP A 107 0.10 -7.95 -33.07
N LYS A 108 1.32 -7.42 -33.26
CA LYS A 108 2.50 -7.93 -32.59
C LYS A 108 3.47 -6.83 -32.19
N VAL A 109 4.05 -6.95 -31.01
CA VAL A 109 5.26 -6.23 -30.60
C VAL A 109 6.46 -6.91 -31.26
N THR A 110 7.28 -6.16 -32.00
CA THR A 110 8.41 -6.69 -32.81
C THR A 110 9.77 -6.31 -32.27
N ARG A 111 9.87 -5.16 -31.57
CA ARG A 111 11.08 -4.70 -30.86
C ARG A 111 10.65 -3.96 -29.59
N TYR A 112 11.41 -4.12 -28.52
CA TYR A 112 11.13 -3.41 -27.27
C TYR A 112 12.43 -3.16 -26.51
N SER A 113 12.58 -1.96 -25.96
CA SER A 113 13.63 -1.63 -25.00
C SER A 113 13.04 -0.80 -23.87
N LEU A 114 13.07 -1.33 -22.65
CA LEU A 114 12.64 -0.57 -21.47
C LEU A 114 13.57 0.61 -21.20
N HIS A 115 14.88 0.42 -21.34
CA HIS A 115 15.87 1.45 -21.00
C HIS A 115 15.93 2.57 -22.05
N GLU A 116 15.81 2.24 -23.33
CA GLU A 116 15.72 3.24 -24.40
C GLU A 116 14.30 3.82 -24.56
N ASP A 117 13.32 3.32 -23.79
CA ASP A 117 11.92 3.75 -23.77
C ASP A 117 11.26 3.76 -25.17
N PHE A 118 11.36 2.66 -25.90
CA PHE A 118 10.64 2.51 -27.17
C PHE A 118 10.04 1.11 -27.37
N VAL A 119 9.06 1.07 -28.25
CA VAL A 119 8.43 -0.15 -28.74
C VAL A 119 8.09 -0.03 -30.22
N GLU A 120 8.45 -1.05 -30.99
CA GLU A 120 8.03 -1.23 -32.38
C GLU A 120 6.96 -2.33 -32.45
N PHE A 121 5.91 -2.11 -33.23
CA PHE A 121 4.81 -3.05 -33.37
C PHE A 121 4.18 -3.03 -34.78
N SER A 122 3.42 -4.08 -35.09
CA SER A 122 2.55 -4.20 -36.25
C SER A 122 1.08 -4.05 -35.87
N LEU A 123 0.23 -3.75 -36.85
CA LEU A 123 -1.23 -3.75 -36.72
C LEU A 123 -1.83 -4.95 -37.45
N LYS A 124 -3.01 -5.39 -36.98
CA LYS A 124 -3.70 -6.57 -37.54
C LYS A 124 -4.29 -6.31 -38.92
N ASP A 125 -4.93 -5.16 -39.06
CA ASP A 125 -5.56 -4.69 -40.30
C ASP A 125 -5.03 -3.28 -40.63
N PRO A 126 -3.74 -3.14 -41.00
CA PRO A 126 -3.09 -1.84 -41.09
C PRO A 126 -3.71 -0.95 -42.20
N PRO A 127 -3.85 0.36 -41.96
CA PRO A 127 -4.21 1.28 -43.03
C PRO A 127 -3.11 1.39 -44.07
N LYS A 128 -3.49 1.74 -45.31
CA LYS A 128 -2.52 2.14 -46.33
C LYS A 128 -2.01 3.54 -46.03
N VAL A 129 -0.80 3.60 -45.47
CA VAL A 129 -0.12 4.86 -45.14
C VAL A 129 1.22 4.95 -45.86
N THR A 130 1.61 6.16 -46.24
CA THR A 130 2.98 6.45 -46.67
C THR A 130 3.84 6.64 -45.42
N PRO A 131 4.80 5.75 -45.10
CA PRO A 131 5.59 5.88 -43.89
C PRO A 131 6.42 7.16 -43.89
N LEU A 132 6.81 7.61 -42.70
CA LEU A 132 7.73 8.73 -42.55
C LEU A 132 9.15 8.30 -42.91
N ALA A 133 9.82 9.10 -43.74
CA ALA A 133 11.24 8.94 -43.96
C ALA A 133 12.02 9.27 -42.68
N VAL A 134 13.22 8.72 -42.52
CA VAL A 134 14.07 8.91 -41.35
C VAL A 134 15.32 9.71 -41.70
N ASN A 135 15.82 10.48 -40.74
CA ASN A 135 17.11 11.14 -40.79
C ASN A 135 17.91 10.77 -39.53
N THR A 136 18.92 9.93 -39.70
CA THR A 136 19.76 9.42 -38.60
C THR A 136 20.92 10.36 -38.23
N GLN A 137 21.09 11.46 -38.95
CA GLN A 137 22.16 12.44 -38.74
C GLN A 137 21.58 13.86 -38.70
N PRO A 138 20.70 14.17 -37.72
CA PRO A 138 20.13 15.50 -37.59
C PRO A 138 21.19 16.54 -37.20
N THR A 139 21.08 17.73 -37.76
CA THR A 139 21.97 18.86 -37.44
C THR A 139 21.40 19.64 -36.27
N MET A 140 22.22 19.91 -35.26
CA MET A 140 21.85 20.75 -34.11
C MET A 140 21.62 22.22 -34.54
N ASN A 141 20.76 22.91 -33.79
CA ASN A 141 20.26 24.26 -34.05
C ASN A 141 19.40 24.41 -35.32
N GLU A 142 18.89 23.30 -35.86
CA GLU A 142 17.88 23.32 -36.91
C GLU A 142 16.46 23.28 -36.35
N VAL A 143 15.52 23.75 -37.18
CA VAL A 143 14.08 23.69 -36.89
C VAL A 143 13.63 22.24 -36.84
N VAL A 144 12.86 21.93 -35.81
CA VAL A 144 12.22 20.63 -35.62
C VAL A 144 10.75 20.78 -35.29
N TYR A 145 10.00 19.72 -35.55
CA TYR A 145 8.58 19.65 -35.28
C TYR A 145 8.24 18.46 -34.41
N ALA A 146 7.68 18.71 -33.24
CA ALA A 146 7.08 17.66 -32.43
C ALA A 146 5.64 17.42 -32.89
N VAL A 147 5.32 16.19 -33.25
CA VAL A 147 3.99 15.81 -33.73
C VAL A 147 3.35 14.85 -32.72
N GLY A 148 2.10 15.13 -32.35
CA GLY A 148 1.37 14.25 -31.44
C GLY A 148 -0.10 14.60 -31.32
N ASN A 149 -0.90 13.70 -30.75
CA ASN A 149 -2.29 13.97 -30.48
C ASN A 149 -2.45 14.65 -29.12
N ALA A 150 -2.98 15.88 -29.11
CA ALA A 150 -3.22 16.61 -27.88
C ALA A 150 -4.53 16.11 -27.21
N LEU A 151 -4.45 15.02 -26.44
CA LEU A 151 -5.53 14.52 -25.58
C LEU A 151 -6.87 14.28 -26.33
N GLY A 152 -6.78 13.70 -27.52
CA GLY A 152 -7.92 13.41 -28.39
C GLY A 152 -8.30 14.54 -29.35
N THR A 153 -7.79 15.76 -29.18
CA THR A 153 -8.21 16.92 -30.01
C THR A 153 -7.69 16.89 -31.46
N GLY A 154 -6.92 15.86 -31.82
CA GLY A 154 -6.37 15.64 -33.15
C GLY A 154 -4.85 15.79 -33.18
N ILE A 155 -4.26 15.48 -34.33
CA ILE A 155 -2.81 15.57 -34.54
C ILE A 155 -2.40 17.04 -34.58
N VAL A 156 -1.52 17.42 -33.65
CA VAL A 156 -0.95 18.76 -33.52
C VAL A 156 0.52 18.69 -33.88
N ILE A 157 0.97 19.70 -34.64
CA ILE A 157 2.36 19.89 -35.03
C ILE A 157 2.85 21.17 -34.36
N ARG A 158 3.96 21.09 -33.64
CA ARG A 158 4.55 22.22 -32.92
C ARG A 158 6.01 22.38 -33.31
N ASP A 159 6.39 23.60 -33.67
CA ASP A 159 7.75 23.93 -34.06
C ASP A 159 8.65 24.27 -32.86
N GLY A 160 9.95 24.14 -33.08
CA GLY A 160 11.00 24.53 -32.15
C GLY A 160 12.37 24.26 -32.76
N LEU A 161 13.40 24.13 -31.91
CA LEU A 161 14.77 23.88 -32.32
C LEU A 161 15.30 22.60 -31.67
N TYR A 162 16.11 21.83 -32.38
CA TYR A 162 16.95 20.80 -31.79
C TYR A 162 18.18 21.47 -31.17
N THR A 163 18.18 21.67 -29.86
CA THR A 163 19.07 22.63 -29.19
C THR A 163 20.37 22.01 -28.70
N SER A 164 20.33 20.78 -28.19
CA SER A 164 21.46 20.15 -27.53
C SER A 164 21.27 18.64 -27.37
N GLN A 165 22.25 17.97 -26.81
CA GLN A 165 22.21 16.55 -26.46
C GLN A 165 22.63 16.37 -25.01
N THR A 166 22.01 15.43 -24.29
CA THR A 166 22.47 15.01 -22.96
C THR A 166 22.67 13.50 -22.92
N PRO A 167 23.71 12.98 -22.27
CA PRO A 167 23.81 11.55 -22.00
C PRO A 167 22.58 11.04 -21.25
N GLU A 168 22.21 9.77 -21.49
CA GLU A 168 21.30 9.05 -20.60
C GLU A 168 21.88 8.88 -19.19
N GLU A 169 21.01 8.79 -18.19
CA GLU A 169 21.37 8.97 -16.77
C GLU A 169 22.10 7.77 -16.13
N GLN A 170 21.82 6.56 -16.58
CA GLN A 170 22.30 5.33 -15.97
C GLN A 170 23.76 5.06 -16.33
N ASP A 171 24.08 4.97 -17.62
CA ASP A 171 25.39 4.52 -18.11
C ASP A 171 26.01 5.49 -19.15
N GLY A 172 25.30 6.55 -19.56
CA GLY A 172 25.71 7.45 -20.64
C GLY A 172 25.85 6.77 -22.02
N ARG A 173 25.18 5.64 -22.26
CA ARG A 173 25.32 4.80 -23.48
C ARG A 173 24.85 5.46 -24.76
N TRP A 174 23.85 6.33 -24.67
CA TRP A 174 23.42 7.19 -25.77
C TRP A 174 23.22 8.61 -25.28
N LYS A 175 22.87 9.50 -26.21
CA LYS A 175 22.48 10.86 -25.90
C LYS A 175 21.05 11.13 -26.35
N TRP A 176 20.23 11.61 -25.43
CA TRP A 176 18.90 12.14 -25.73
C TRP A 176 19.02 13.41 -26.58
N LEU A 177 18.18 13.53 -27.60
CA LEU A 177 18.01 14.78 -28.33
C LEU A 177 17.21 15.76 -27.47
N ARG A 178 17.71 16.97 -27.25
CA ARG A 178 17.00 18.02 -26.50
C ARG A 178 16.44 19.04 -27.47
N PHE A 179 15.16 19.37 -27.34
CA PHE A 179 14.49 20.28 -28.26
C PHE A 179 13.51 21.23 -27.56
N SER A 180 13.24 22.38 -28.17
CA SER A 180 12.40 23.45 -27.59
C SER A 180 10.94 23.45 -28.04
N ALA A 181 10.58 22.63 -29.04
CA ALA A 181 9.19 22.52 -29.48
C ALA A 181 8.31 22.09 -28.32
N ALA A 182 7.22 22.81 -28.07
CA ALA A 182 6.43 22.62 -26.87
C ALA A 182 5.79 21.22 -26.83
N ALA A 183 6.19 20.34 -25.91
CA ALA A 183 5.51 19.08 -25.67
C ALA A 183 4.48 19.19 -24.55
N SER A 184 3.34 18.54 -24.73
CA SER A 184 2.30 18.34 -23.71
C SER A 184 1.97 16.86 -23.60
N PRO A 185 1.33 16.40 -22.50
CA PRO A 185 0.76 15.06 -22.44
C PRO A 185 -0.02 14.74 -23.74
N GLY A 186 0.26 13.58 -24.32
CA GLY A 186 -0.23 13.18 -25.65
C GLY A 186 0.82 13.21 -26.77
N ASN A 187 1.88 14.03 -26.66
CA ASN A 187 2.99 14.02 -27.64
C ASN A 187 4.00 12.88 -27.41
N SER A 188 4.04 12.30 -26.22
CA SER A 188 4.91 11.15 -25.92
C SER A 188 4.64 10.00 -26.90
N GLY A 189 5.72 9.40 -27.37
CA GLY A 189 5.76 8.40 -28.43
C GLY A 189 5.64 8.92 -29.86
N GLY A 190 5.31 10.21 -30.05
CA GLY A 190 5.20 10.83 -31.36
C GLY A 190 6.55 11.12 -32.02
N PRO A 191 6.56 11.39 -33.34
CA PRO A 191 7.81 11.67 -34.04
C PRO A 191 8.27 13.11 -33.79
N LEU A 192 9.58 13.26 -33.59
CA LEU A 192 10.30 14.52 -33.76
C LEU A 192 10.81 14.58 -35.20
N LEU A 193 10.35 15.57 -35.96
CA LEU A 193 10.68 15.72 -37.39
C LEU A 193 11.70 16.84 -37.61
N ASP A 194 12.56 16.69 -38.61
CA ASP A 194 13.34 17.81 -39.16
C ASP A 194 12.50 18.70 -40.09
N LYS A 195 13.12 19.75 -40.63
CA LYS A 195 12.51 20.69 -41.58
C LYS A 195 11.98 20.06 -42.88
N ASP A 196 12.46 18.87 -43.24
CA ASP A 196 12.03 18.14 -44.43
C ASP A 196 10.93 17.11 -44.09
N GLY A 197 10.45 17.09 -42.84
CA GLY A 197 9.44 16.15 -42.34
C GLY A 197 9.96 14.74 -42.13
N LYS A 198 11.29 14.54 -42.01
CA LYS A 198 11.88 13.24 -41.71
C LYS A 198 12.01 13.06 -40.21
N VAL A 199 11.74 11.85 -39.72
CA VAL A 199 11.86 11.52 -38.30
C VAL A 199 13.33 11.53 -37.90
N ILE A 200 13.64 12.27 -36.84
CA ILE A 200 14.96 12.29 -36.20
C ILE A 200 14.94 11.62 -34.82
N GLY A 201 13.76 11.47 -34.21
CA GLY A 201 13.60 10.78 -32.93
C GLY A 201 12.16 10.51 -32.49
N VAL A 202 12.03 9.78 -31.39
CA VAL A 202 10.77 9.48 -30.69
C VAL A 202 10.68 10.38 -29.45
N VAL A 203 9.64 11.20 -29.32
CA VAL A 203 9.45 12.07 -28.15
C VAL A 203 9.15 11.20 -26.92
N VAL A 204 9.91 11.34 -25.82
CA VAL A 204 9.75 10.47 -24.63
C VAL A 204 9.33 11.22 -23.37
N MET A 205 10.03 12.29 -23.00
CA MET A 205 9.78 12.96 -21.72
C MET A 205 9.99 14.48 -21.83
N LYS A 206 9.32 15.23 -20.95
CA LYS A 206 9.58 16.66 -20.75
C LYS A 206 10.66 16.85 -19.69
N SER A 207 11.51 17.85 -19.84
CA SER A 207 12.49 18.19 -18.80
C SER A 207 11.82 18.73 -17.54
N PRO A 208 12.21 18.27 -16.34
CA PRO A 208 11.66 18.77 -15.08
C PRO A 208 12.07 20.23 -14.81
N ASP A 209 13.30 20.59 -15.16
CA ASP A 209 13.90 21.87 -14.74
C ASP A 209 13.97 22.94 -15.83
N GLU A 210 13.63 22.60 -17.07
CA GLU A 210 13.83 23.48 -18.22
C GLU A 210 12.66 23.40 -19.21
N ASN A 211 12.50 24.44 -20.02
CA ASN A 211 11.54 24.45 -21.14
C ASN A 211 12.10 23.69 -22.36
N LEU A 212 12.66 22.50 -22.13
CA LEU A 212 13.14 21.57 -23.14
C LEU A 212 12.47 20.20 -22.98
N ASN A 213 12.47 19.44 -24.07
CA ASN A 213 11.92 18.08 -24.14
C ASN A 213 12.99 17.13 -24.68
N TYR A 214 12.83 15.84 -24.42
CA TYR A 214 13.75 14.81 -24.83
C TYR A 214 13.13 13.88 -25.88
N ALA A 215 13.94 13.50 -26.86
CA ALA A 215 13.60 12.46 -27.81
C ALA A 215 14.71 11.41 -27.91
N LEU A 216 14.32 10.14 -28.04
CA LEU A 216 15.23 9.06 -28.41
C LEU A 216 15.66 9.25 -29.87
N PRO A 217 16.97 9.32 -30.19
CA PRO A 217 17.41 9.31 -31.59
C PRO A 217 16.83 8.13 -32.38
N ILE A 218 16.24 8.39 -33.55
CA ILE A 218 15.60 7.34 -34.37
C ILE A 218 16.59 6.25 -34.80
N ASP A 219 17.88 6.61 -34.91
CA ASP A 219 18.96 5.69 -35.23
C ASP A 219 19.08 4.54 -34.22
N LEU A 220 18.75 4.76 -32.93
CA LEU A 220 18.77 3.72 -31.91
C LEU A 220 17.65 2.70 -32.14
N VAL A 221 16.42 3.17 -32.43
CA VAL A 221 15.28 2.31 -32.78
C VAL A 221 15.60 1.43 -34.00
N LEU A 222 16.26 2.01 -35.02
CA LEU A 222 16.62 1.30 -36.24
C LEU A 222 17.74 0.28 -36.04
N LYS A 223 18.68 0.56 -35.14
CA LYS A 223 19.83 -0.32 -34.82
C LYS A 223 19.52 -1.36 -33.76
N ALA A 224 18.46 -1.20 -32.98
CA ALA A 224 18.04 -2.16 -31.99
C ALA A 224 17.90 -3.56 -32.62
N PRO A 225 18.15 -4.66 -31.89
CA PRO A 225 18.01 -6.00 -32.45
C PRO A 225 16.56 -6.25 -32.91
N ALA A 226 16.40 -6.89 -34.08
CA ALA A 226 15.08 -7.31 -34.53
C ALA A 226 14.58 -8.47 -33.67
N ASN A 227 13.26 -8.56 -33.47
CA ASN A 227 12.63 -9.71 -32.83
C ASN A 227 13.12 -9.95 -31.38
N LEU A 228 13.46 -8.87 -30.67
CA LEU A 228 13.97 -8.91 -29.31
C LEU A 228 13.29 -7.87 -28.41
N GLY A 229 12.83 -8.30 -27.25
CA GLY A 229 12.52 -7.43 -26.13
C GLY A 229 13.70 -7.40 -25.16
N GLN A 230 14.08 -6.20 -24.73
CA GLN A 230 15.21 -5.97 -23.83
C GLN A 230 14.80 -5.12 -22.63
N ILE A 231 15.20 -5.58 -21.45
CA ILE A 231 15.08 -4.89 -20.18
C ILE A 231 16.51 -4.73 -19.66
N ASP A 232 16.90 -3.51 -19.31
CA ASP A 232 18.24 -3.20 -18.82
C ASP A 232 18.24 -1.89 -18.02
N THR A 233 17.46 -1.89 -16.94
CA THR A 233 17.30 -0.74 -16.04
C THR A 233 17.97 -1.02 -14.70
N ARG A 234 18.24 0.04 -13.93
CA ARG A 234 18.63 -0.04 -12.53
C ARG A 234 17.48 0.47 -11.68
N GLU A 235 17.00 -0.37 -10.78
CA GLU A 235 15.80 -0.11 -10.00
C GLU A 235 16.09 -0.32 -8.52
N SER A 236 15.37 0.42 -7.67
CA SER A 236 15.49 0.31 -6.22
C SER A 236 14.21 -0.27 -5.65
N TYR A 237 14.36 -1.23 -4.75
CA TYR A 237 13.28 -1.81 -3.98
C TYR A 237 13.43 -1.44 -2.50
N GLN A 238 12.31 -1.12 -1.85
CA GLN A 238 12.27 -0.74 -0.44
C GLN A 238 11.01 -1.32 0.21
N LEU A 239 11.17 -1.91 1.39
CA LEU A 239 10.06 -2.33 2.23
C LEU A 239 9.78 -1.26 3.30
N ASP A 240 8.52 -0.85 3.49
CA ASP A 240 8.10 0.28 4.35
C ASP A 240 8.64 0.27 5.79
N VAL A 241 8.93 -0.91 6.34
CA VAL A 241 9.42 -1.04 7.73
C VAL A 241 10.91 -0.78 7.89
N ILE A 242 11.66 -0.59 6.80
CA ILE A 242 13.09 -0.27 6.80
C ILE A 242 13.43 0.86 5.82
N GLU A 243 14.43 1.66 6.18
CA GLU A 243 14.89 2.77 5.32
C GLU A 243 15.86 2.33 4.23
N ASP A 244 16.49 1.17 4.39
CA ASP A 244 17.43 0.65 3.41
C ASP A 244 16.72 0.27 2.11
N LYS A 245 17.43 0.50 1.01
CA LYS A 245 16.98 0.11 -0.33
C LYS A 245 17.94 -0.90 -0.91
N HIS A 246 17.40 -1.88 -1.61
CA HIS A 246 18.19 -2.73 -2.48
C HIS A 246 18.14 -2.15 -3.90
N THR A 247 19.28 -1.66 -4.41
CA THR A 247 19.37 -1.10 -5.77
C THR A 247 20.18 -2.03 -6.67
N GLY A 248 19.48 -2.71 -7.57
CA GLY A 248 20.03 -3.73 -8.45
C GLY A 248 19.65 -3.54 -9.92
N PRO A 249 20.32 -4.24 -10.84
CA PRO A 249 19.92 -4.28 -12.24
C PRO A 249 18.67 -5.14 -12.43
N PHE A 250 17.66 -4.62 -13.14
CA PHE A 250 16.60 -5.42 -13.75
C PHE A 250 17.00 -5.66 -15.21
N LYS A 251 17.48 -6.88 -15.51
CA LYS A 251 18.00 -7.25 -16.83
C LYS A 251 17.34 -8.51 -17.36
N ALA A 252 16.72 -8.40 -18.52
CA ALA A 252 16.13 -9.54 -19.22
C ALA A 252 16.15 -9.34 -20.73
N GLN A 253 16.16 -10.46 -21.45
CA GLN A 253 15.91 -10.50 -22.88
C GLN A 253 14.89 -11.59 -23.17
N PHE A 254 13.96 -11.33 -24.10
CA PHE A 254 12.95 -12.29 -24.48
C PHE A 254 12.61 -12.19 -25.97
N PRO A 255 12.23 -13.31 -26.61
CA PRO A 255 11.97 -13.34 -28.05
C PRO A 255 10.69 -12.60 -28.41
N LEU A 256 10.74 -11.87 -29.53
CA LEU A 256 9.61 -11.28 -30.25
C LEU A 256 9.58 -11.90 -31.68
N PRO A 257 8.52 -11.73 -32.49
CA PRO A 257 7.30 -11.00 -32.20
C PRO A 257 6.33 -11.76 -31.27
N LYS A 258 5.57 -11.01 -30.47
CA LYS A 258 4.51 -11.51 -29.57
C LYS A 258 3.24 -10.69 -29.77
N SER A 259 2.07 -11.30 -29.58
CA SER A 259 0.84 -10.51 -29.40
C SER A 259 1.01 -9.54 -28.23
N PHE A 260 0.22 -8.46 -28.15
CA PHE A 260 0.32 -7.55 -27.01
C PHE A 260 0.03 -8.27 -25.68
N ALA A 261 -0.99 -9.14 -25.65
CA ALA A 261 -1.28 -9.98 -24.48
C ALA A 261 -0.09 -10.86 -24.05
N ASP A 262 0.56 -11.57 -25.00
CA ASP A 262 1.71 -12.42 -24.69
C ASP A 262 2.94 -11.60 -24.26
N PHE A 263 3.13 -10.41 -24.85
CA PHE A 263 4.16 -9.46 -24.45
C PHE A 263 3.92 -8.99 -23.00
N SER A 264 2.71 -8.54 -22.70
CA SER A 264 2.29 -8.10 -21.36
C SER A 264 2.52 -9.19 -20.31
N ALA A 265 2.06 -10.42 -20.57
CA ALA A 265 2.24 -11.55 -19.67
C ALA A 265 3.73 -11.92 -19.48
N THR A 266 4.53 -11.83 -20.55
CA THR A 266 5.99 -12.08 -20.47
C THR A 266 6.67 -11.00 -19.61
N TYR A 267 6.34 -9.72 -19.83
CA TYR A 267 6.89 -8.61 -19.06
C TYR A 267 6.51 -8.72 -17.58
N GLN A 268 5.23 -8.93 -17.27
CA GLN A 268 4.75 -9.01 -15.90
C GLN A 268 5.41 -10.16 -15.14
N LYS A 269 5.59 -11.32 -15.79
CA LYS A 269 6.32 -12.43 -15.16
C LYS A 269 7.77 -12.05 -14.82
N LEU A 270 8.49 -11.43 -15.75
CA LEU A 270 9.88 -11.02 -15.53
C LEU A 270 9.99 -9.97 -14.43
N HIS A 271 9.06 -9.02 -14.39
CA HIS A 271 8.99 -8.00 -13.34
C HIS A 271 8.71 -8.61 -11.97
N ASN A 272 7.73 -9.51 -11.86
CA ASN A 272 7.41 -10.21 -10.62
C ASN A 272 8.59 -11.06 -10.11
N ASP A 273 9.25 -11.81 -11.02
CA ASP A 273 10.44 -12.61 -10.66
C ASP A 273 11.58 -11.72 -10.12
N ASP A 274 11.73 -10.49 -10.65
CA ASP A 274 12.74 -9.53 -10.23
C ASP A 274 12.37 -8.84 -8.89
N VAL A 275 11.11 -8.49 -8.68
CA VAL A 275 10.57 -8.02 -7.39
C VAL A 275 10.85 -9.05 -6.29
N ASP A 276 10.53 -10.33 -6.52
CA ASP A 276 10.77 -11.41 -5.56
C ASP A 276 12.26 -11.53 -5.20
N GLN A 277 13.14 -11.41 -6.20
CA GLN A 277 14.59 -11.45 -5.99
C GLN A 277 15.09 -10.25 -5.17
N LYS A 278 14.61 -9.04 -5.47
CA LYS A 278 15.01 -7.81 -4.77
C LYS A 278 14.48 -7.79 -3.33
N LEU A 279 13.24 -8.22 -3.08
CA LEU A 279 12.71 -8.40 -1.74
C LEU A 279 13.56 -9.40 -0.95
N HIS A 280 13.87 -10.56 -1.55
CA HIS A 280 14.72 -11.56 -0.92
C HIS A 280 16.11 -11.02 -0.59
N ALA A 281 16.75 -10.31 -1.53
CA ALA A 281 18.04 -9.68 -1.34
C ALA A 281 17.99 -8.62 -0.23
N LEU A 282 17.00 -7.73 -0.24
CA LEU A 282 16.80 -6.71 0.78
C LEU A 282 16.68 -7.33 2.17
N LEU A 283 15.87 -8.38 2.32
CA LEU A 283 15.70 -9.09 3.59
C LEU A 283 16.99 -9.79 4.04
N ALA A 284 17.74 -10.40 3.10
CA ALA A 284 19.00 -11.07 3.40
C ALA A 284 20.10 -10.09 3.82
N GLU A 285 20.22 -8.96 3.13
CA GLU A 285 21.15 -7.86 3.45
C GLU A 285 20.86 -7.27 4.83
N ASN A 286 19.60 -7.24 5.24
CA ASN A 286 19.17 -6.68 6.51
C ASN A 286 19.01 -7.70 7.65
N ALA A 287 19.17 -9.00 7.40
CA ALA A 287 18.77 -10.07 8.31
C ALA A 287 19.27 -9.92 9.76
N ALA A 288 20.52 -9.46 9.94
CA ALA A 288 21.11 -9.24 11.26
C ALA A 288 20.52 -8.04 12.02
N THR A 289 19.93 -7.08 11.30
CA THR A 289 19.38 -5.83 11.83
C THR A 289 17.85 -5.78 11.78
N MET A 290 17.19 -6.82 11.27
CA MET A 290 15.74 -6.94 11.31
C MET A 290 15.26 -7.18 12.74
N PHE A 291 14.04 -6.71 13.06
CA PHE A 291 13.36 -7.15 14.28
C PHE A 291 13.23 -8.67 14.25
N PRO A 292 13.58 -9.39 15.32
CA PRO A 292 13.77 -8.94 16.71
C PRO A 292 15.21 -8.60 17.12
N ASN A 293 16.18 -8.62 16.20
CA ASN A 293 17.61 -8.53 16.53
C ASN A 293 18.21 -7.13 16.34
N GLY A 294 17.53 -6.26 15.58
CA GLY A 294 18.01 -4.91 15.28
C GLY A 294 18.11 -3.98 16.49
N GLN A 295 18.82 -2.87 16.31
CA GLN A 295 18.94 -1.83 17.32
C GLN A 295 17.53 -1.35 17.76
N GLY A 296 17.33 -1.13 19.05
CA GLY A 296 16.03 -0.74 19.61
C GLY A 296 15.00 -1.87 19.76
N ALA A 297 15.18 -3.02 19.09
CA ALA A 297 14.23 -4.14 19.18
C ALA A 297 14.12 -4.69 20.60
N ASN A 298 15.24 -4.74 21.34
CA ASN A 298 15.24 -5.21 22.72
C ASN A 298 14.30 -4.40 23.63
N ARG A 299 14.17 -3.09 23.40
CA ARG A 299 13.18 -2.25 24.09
C ARG A 299 11.76 -2.77 23.82
N LEU A 300 11.42 -3.00 22.56
CA LEU A 300 10.10 -3.48 22.16
C LEU A 300 9.77 -4.86 22.76
N LEU A 301 10.78 -5.71 22.96
CA LEU A 301 10.63 -7.02 23.59
C LEU A 301 10.38 -6.97 25.12
N HIS A 302 10.55 -5.80 25.76
CA HIS A 302 10.41 -5.59 27.20
C HIS A 302 9.31 -4.57 27.55
N VAL A 303 8.70 -3.92 26.57
CA VAL A 303 7.60 -2.99 26.79
C VAL A 303 6.31 -3.78 27.02
N ASN A 304 5.56 -3.39 28.06
CA ASN A 304 4.23 -3.96 28.31
C ASN A 304 3.25 -3.59 27.19
N SER A 305 2.34 -4.52 26.85
CA SER A 305 1.38 -4.36 25.77
C SER A 305 0.60 -3.04 25.80
N ASP A 306 0.47 -2.42 24.63
CA ASP A 306 -0.55 -1.41 24.38
C ASP A 306 -1.92 -2.11 24.31
N LEU A 307 -2.87 -1.69 25.15
CA LEU A 307 -4.21 -2.28 25.17
C LEU A 307 -5.11 -1.78 24.03
N SER A 308 -4.59 -0.93 23.14
CA SER A 308 -5.32 -0.47 21.96
C SER A 308 -5.66 -1.63 21.02
N PRO A 309 -6.92 -1.73 20.55
CA PRO A 309 -7.28 -2.66 19.47
C PRO A 309 -6.84 -2.15 18.08
N PHE A 310 -6.33 -0.92 17.98
CA PHE A 310 -5.85 -0.38 16.71
C PHE A 310 -4.50 -1.00 16.32
N PRO A 311 -4.36 -1.55 15.10
CA PRO A 311 -3.10 -2.14 14.67
C PRO A 311 -2.04 -1.07 14.42
N THR A 312 -0.87 -1.26 15.00
CA THR A 312 0.33 -0.45 14.76
C THR A 312 1.37 -1.25 13.99
N LEU A 313 2.36 -0.57 13.41
CA LEU A 313 3.44 -1.22 12.68
C LEU A 313 4.78 -0.94 13.35
N LEU A 314 5.51 -2.02 13.66
CA LEU A 314 6.91 -1.91 14.04
C LEU A 314 7.72 -1.52 12.81
N HIS A 315 8.53 -0.49 12.92
CA HIS A 315 9.39 -0.01 11.84
C HIS A 315 10.73 0.47 12.39
N ARG A 316 11.73 0.50 11.51
CA ARG A 316 13.03 1.08 11.79
C ARG A 316 13.01 2.56 11.40
N ASN A 317 13.25 3.44 12.38
CA ASN A 317 13.31 4.88 12.13
C ASN A 317 14.67 5.32 11.56
N SER A 318 14.82 6.62 11.30
CA SER A 318 16.01 7.23 10.71
C SER A 318 17.29 7.14 11.53
N ASN A 319 17.18 6.79 12.82
CA ASN A 319 18.33 6.51 13.67
C ASN A 319 18.72 5.02 13.65
N GLY A 320 18.07 4.20 12.80
CA GLY A 320 18.28 2.76 12.73
C GLY A 320 17.60 1.95 13.84
N ASN A 321 16.78 2.59 14.68
CA ASN A 321 16.12 1.93 15.81
C ASN A 321 14.74 1.40 15.42
N TRP A 322 14.45 0.15 15.79
CA TRP A 322 13.10 -0.39 15.78
C TRP A 322 12.24 0.28 16.83
N VAL A 323 11.08 0.78 16.39
CA VAL A 323 10.09 1.49 17.20
C VAL A 323 8.68 1.11 16.72
N SER A 324 7.66 1.35 17.55
CA SER A 324 6.26 1.23 17.13
C SER A 324 5.76 2.55 16.56
N ALA A 325 5.19 2.54 15.35
CA ALA A 325 4.54 3.70 14.75
C ALA A 325 3.15 3.88 15.37
N ARG A 326 3.05 4.74 16.40
CA ARG A 326 1.74 5.24 16.83
C ARG A 326 1.26 6.33 15.87
N ALA A 327 0.17 6.05 15.19
CA ALA A 327 -0.40 6.94 14.20
C ALA A 327 -1.57 7.74 14.78
N ASN A 328 -1.80 8.95 14.25
CA ASN A 328 -2.96 9.74 14.63
C ASN A 328 -4.21 9.15 13.97
N GLU A 329 -5.00 8.43 14.78
CA GLU A 329 -6.24 7.78 14.33
C GLU A 329 -7.34 8.81 14.04
N ASN A 330 -8.02 8.62 12.91
CA ASN A 330 -9.28 9.28 12.59
C ASN A 330 -10.41 8.28 12.80
N LYS A 331 -11.31 8.58 13.73
CA LYS A 331 -12.43 7.71 14.08
C LYS A 331 -13.74 8.20 13.47
N ALA A 332 -14.46 7.31 12.80
CA ALA A 332 -15.79 7.53 12.24
C ALA A 332 -16.78 6.55 12.85
N GLN A 333 -17.92 7.06 13.34
CA GLN A 333 -18.97 6.24 13.94
C GLN A 333 -19.80 5.53 12.85
N LEU A 334 -20.17 4.29 13.13
CA LEU A 334 -21.18 3.52 12.41
C LEU A 334 -22.42 3.36 13.31
N PRO A 335 -23.57 2.94 12.76
CA PRO A 335 -24.75 2.61 13.57
C PRO A 335 -24.46 1.53 14.62
N HIS A 336 -25.34 1.45 15.63
CA HIS A 336 -25.33 0.39 16.65
C HIS A 336 -23.95 0.18 17.29
N ASN A 337 -23.33 1.28 17.74
CA ASN A 337 -22.03 1.34 18.41
C ASN A 337 -20.82 0.91 17.56
N GLY A 338 -21.01 0.54 16.29
CA GLY A 338 -19.90 0.25 15.38
C GLY A 338 -19.05 1.49 15.11
N PHE A 339 -17.80 1.31 14.70
CA PHE A 339 -16.95 2.42 14.25
C PHE A 339 -15.79 1.94 13.40
N ILE A 340 -15.14 2.88 12.71
CA ILE A 340 -13.88 2.69 12.01
C ILE A 340 -12.87 3.70 12.53
N SER A 341 -11.77 3.23 13.10
CA SER A 341 -10.55 4.02 13.28
C SER A 341 -9.64 3.77 12.09
N ARG A 342 -8.97 4.80 11.57
CA ARG A 342 -7.98 4.66 10.49
C ARG A 342 -6.81 5.60 10.65
N ALA A 343 -5.65 5.20 10.15
CA ALA A 343 -4.47 6.05 10.07
C ALA A 343 -3.60 5.68 8.86
N LEU A 344 -2.79 6.62 8.39
CA LEU A 344 -1.75 6.36 7.40
C LEU A 344 -0.45 6.05 8.12
N VAL A 345 0.18 4.93 7.75
CA VAL A 345 1.51 4.53 8.22
C VAL A 345 2.30 4.11 6.99
N GLY A 346 3.38 4.82 6.64
CA GLY A 346 4.06 4.58 5.37
C GLY A 346 3.10 4.72 4.18
N GLN A 347 3.08 3.72 3.30
CA GLN A 347 2.20 3.67 2.13
C GLN A 347 0.85 2.97 2.40
N GLN A 348 0.65 2.41 3.58
CA GLN A 348 -0.54 1.64 3.92
C GLN A 348 -1.53 2.44 4.77
N VAL A 349 -2.82 2.14 4.54
CA VAL A 349 -3.89 2.53 5.44
C VAL A 349 -4.04 1.42 6.49
N MET A 350 -3.82 1.77 7.75
CA MET A 350 -4.13 0.92 8.89
C MET A 350 -5.55 1.24 9.37
N PHE A 351 -6.34 0.23 9.74
CA PHE A 351 -7.67 0.47 10.31
C PHE A 351 -8.09 -0.58 11.33
N HIS A 352 -8.95 -0.14 12.26
CA HIS A 352 -9.74 -0.98 13.14
C HIS A 352 -11.22 -0.78 12.84
N LEU A 353 -11.92 -1.84 12.50
CA LEU A 353 -13.38 -1.87 12.32
C LEU A 353 -14.00 -2.61 13.51
N ARG A 354 -14.66 -1.87 14.39
CA ARG A 354 -15.61 -2.46 15.35
C ARG A 354 -16.94 -2.66 14.64
N LYS A 355 -17.42 -3.90 14.61
CA LYS A 355 -18.70 -4.26 13.99
C LYS A 355 -19.88 -3.61 14.73
N PRO A 356 -20.93 -3.15 14.01
CA PRO A 356 -22.20 -2.82 14.65
C PRO A 356 -22.72 -3.99 15.49
N ASP A 357 -23.37 -3.71 16.63
CA ASP A 357 -23.78 -4.75 17.58
C ASP A 357 -24.83 -5.72 17.00
N ASP A 358 -25.57 -5.30 15.96
CA ASP A 358 -26.53 -6.11 15.22
C ASP A 358 -25.92 -6.96 14.09
N VAL A 359 -24.61 -6.84 13.85
CA VAL A 359 -23.85 -7.68 12.91
C VAL A 359 -23.11 -8.77 13.67
N THR A 360 -23.40 -10.04 13.38
CA THR A 360 -22.69 -11.18 13.98
C THR A 360 -21.28 -11.36 13.41
N SER A 361 -20.35 -11.92 14.18
CA SER A 361 -19.00 -12.26 13.67
C SER A 361 -19.05 -13.17 12.44
N LYS A 362 -20.00 -14.12 12.39
CA LYS A 362 -20.20 -15.00 11.24
C LYS A 362 -20.56 -14.23 9.96
N GLN A 363 -21.42 -13.21 10.06
CA GLN A 363 -21.78 -12.36 8.92
C GLN A 363 -20.58 -11.54 8.47
N LEU A 364 -19.93 -10.81 9.39
CA LEU A 364 -18.83 -9.92 9.04
C LEU A 364 -17.66 -10.68 8.40
N TYR A 365 -17.28 -11.83 8.96
CA TYR A 365 -16.11 -12.57 8.50
C TYR A 365 -16.33 -13.39 7.24
N GLY A 366 -17.60 -13.71 6.93
CA GLY A 366 -18.00 -14.49 5.76
C GLY A 366 -18.60 -13.68 4.61
N ASP A 367 -18.84 -12.38 4.78
CA ASP A 367 -19.45 -11.51 3.76
C ASP A 367 -18.53 -10.33 3.44
N SER A 368 -17.75 -10.49 2.37
CA SER A 368 -16.83 -9.45 1.86
C SER A 368 -17.54 -8.18 1.44
N LYS A 369 -18.79 -8.28 0.97
CA LYS A 369 -19.57 -7.11 0.58
C LYS A 369 -19.99 -6.33 1.83
N LEU A 370 -20.49 -7.02 2.86
CA LEU A 370 -20.85 -6.38 4.13
C LEU A 370 -19.65 -5.65 4.75
N PHE A 371 -18.48 -6.28 4.78
CA PHE A 371 -17.25 -5.62 5.23
C PHE A 371 -16.97 -4.33 4.45
N MET A 372 -16.95 -4.38 3.12
CA MET A 372 -16.60 -3.23 2.29
C MET A 372 -17.67 -2.11 2.39
N ASP A 373 -18.95 -2.47 2.48
CA ASP A 373 -20.04 -1.52 2.69
C ASP A 373 -19.89 -0.77 4.03
N LEU A 374 -19.49 -1.49 5.10
CA LEU A 374 -19.19 -0.86 6.40
C LEU A 374 -17.96 0.05 6.29
N LEU A 375 -16.90 -0.42 5.62
CA LEU A 375 -15.68 0.35 5.39
C LEU A 375 -16.00 1.67 4.69
N LEU A 376 -16.74 1.65 3.58
CA LEU A 376 -17.09 2.86 2.81
C LEU A 376 -18.02 3.82 3.57
N LYS A 377 -18.82 3.32 4.54
CA LYS A 377 -19.64 4.20 5.40
C LYS A 377 -18.79 5.01 6.37
N GLY A 378 -17.78 4.40 7.01
CA GLY A 378 -16.90 5.09 7.96
C GLY A 378 -15.71 5.78 7.31
N ALA A 379 -15.25 5.26 6.17
CA ALA A 379 -14.07 5.70 5.44
C ALA A 379 -14.39 5.81 3.93
N PRO A 380 -15.20 6.79 3.50
CA PRO A 380 -15.68 6.87 2.12
C PRO A 380 -14.55 7.11 1.13
N MET A 381 -14.50 6.27 0.10
CA MET A 381 -13.73 6.52 -1.12
C MET A 381 -14.56 7.40 -2.07
N GLN A 382 -13.88 8.19 -2.89
CA GLN A 382 -14.54 9.14 -3.79
C GLN A 382 -13.96 9.04 -5.20
N ARG A 383 -14.85 9.07 -6.19
CA ARG A 383 -14.48 9.23 -7.59
C ARG A 383 -14.59 10.69 -7.97
N ARG A 384 -13.50 11.25 -8.49
CA ARG A 384 -13.50 12.59 -9.07
C ARG A 384 -14.07 12.55 -10.48
N VAL A 385 -15.07 13.38 -10.76
CA VAL A 385 -15.61 13.61 -12.11
C VAL A 385 -15.81 15.11 -12.29
N GLY A 386 -15.03 15.71 -13.20
CA GLY A 386 -15.00 17.17 -13.33
C GLY A 386 -14.46 17.82 -12.05
N SER A 387 -15.21 18.79 -11.51
CA SER A 387 -14.89 19.43 -10.24
C SER A 387 -15.50 18.71 -9.03
N GLU A 388 -16.35 17.70 -9.25
CA GLU A 388 -17.07 17.00 -8.18
C GLU A 388 -16.33 15.75 -7.69
N LEU A 389 -16.45 15.50 -6.38
CA LEU A 389 -16.09 14.24 -5.74
C LEU A 389 -17.38 13.52 -5.37
N VAL A 390 -17.62 12.35 -5.98
CA VAL A 390 -18.81 11.54 -5.74
C VAL A 390 -18.42 10.35 -4.87
N LYS A 391 -19.10 10.14 -3.74
CA LYS A 391 -18.80 9.00 -2.87
C LYS A 391 -19.16 7.67 -3.55
N ILE A 392 -18.26 6.72 -3.38
CA ILE A 392 -18.44 5.32 -3.76
C ILE A 392 -19.13 4.63 -2.57
N THR A 393 -20.25 3.95 -2.85
CA THR A 393 -21.09 3.29 -1.84
C THR A 393 -20.95 1.78 -1.83
N SER A 394 -20.35 1.19 -2.86
CA SER A 394 -19.99 -0.23 -2.95
C SER A 394 -18.92 -0.42 -4.01
N LEU A 395 -17.92 -1.28 -3.75
CA LEU A 395 -16.95 -1.74 -4.76
C LEU A 395 -17.41 -2.99 -5.53
N GLY A 396 -18.56 -3.56 -5.15
CA GLY A 396 -19.01 -4.84 -5.68
C GLY A 396 -18.32 -6.02 -4.99
N PRO A 397 -18.41 -7.24 -5.56
CA PRO A 397 -17.68 -8.39 -5.04
C PRO A 397 -16.16 -8.23 -5.27
N PRO A 398 -15.31 -8.78 -4.39
CA PRO A 398 -13.88 -8.81 -4.62
C PRO A 398 -13.51 -9.68 -5.83
N SER A 399 -12.41 -9.35 -6.50
CA SER A 399 -11.79 -10.17 -7.55
C SER A 399 -10.97 -11.33 -6.98
N LEU A 400 -10.51 -11.20 -5.73
CA LEU A 400 -9.72 -12.20 -5.02
C LEU A 400 -10.15 -12.28 -3.56
N GLU A 401 -10.26 -13.52 -3.05
CA GLU A 401 -10.35 -13.82 -1.62
C GLU A 401 -9.43 -15.00 -1.31
N ARG A 402 -8.54 -14.84 -0.33
CA ARG A 402 -7.60 -15.89 0.10
C ARG A 402 -7.28 -15.76 1.58
N ASP A 403 -6.98 -16.89 2.22
CA ASP A 403 -6.44 -16.89 3.57
C ASP A 403 -4.91 -16.85 3.53
N TYR A 404 -4.31 -16.19 4.52
CA TYR A 404 -2.86 -16.10 4.72
C TYR A 404 -2.52 -16.25 6.19
N THR A 405 -1.47 -17.02 6.49
CA THR A 405 -0.97 -17.17 7.87
C THR A 405 0.44 -16.61 7.93
N ASP A 406 0.66 -15.67 8.85
CA ASP A 406 1.95 -15.01 9.00
C ASP A 406 2.93 -15.80 9.89
N ALA A 407 4.14 -15.27 10.10
CA ALA A 407 5.19 -15.94 10.88
C ALA A 407 4.81 -16.14 12.36
N TYR A 408 3.83 -15.40 12.88
CA TYR A 408 3.33 -15.49 14.25
C TYR A 408 2.00 -16.27 14.34
N GLN A 409 1.65 -17.00 13.27
CA GLN A 409 0.47 -17.84 13.19
C GLN A 409 -0.85 -17.08 13.40
N ARG A 410 -0.89 -15.82 12.94
CA ARG A 410 -2.14 -15.07 12.82
C ARG A 410 -2.77 -15.34 11.47
N HIS A 411 -4.08 -15.55 11.46
CA HIS A 411 -4.85 -15.87 10.26
C HIS A 411 -5.47 -14.60 9.67
N TRP A 412 -4.94 -14.17 8.54
CA TRP A 412 -5.38 -13.03 7.77
C TRP A 412 -6.29 -13.47 6.62
N GLN A 413 -7.34 -12.69 6.36
CA GLN A 413 -8.15 -12.79 5.16
C GLN A 413 -7.72 -11.68 4.19
N ILE A 414 -7.19 -12.07 3.04
CA ILE A 414 -6.77 -11.16 1.97
C ILE A 414 -7.92 -11.01 0.98
N ARG A 415 -8.23 -9.77 0.62
CA ARG A 415 -9.26 -9.43 -0.37
C ARG A 415 -8.78 -8.35 -1.32
N GLU A 416 -9.19 -8.44 -2.58
CA GLU A 416 -8.88 -7.43 -3.60
C GLU A 416 -10.12 -6.96 -4.33
N TRP A 417 -10.20 -5.66 -4.63
CA TRP A 417 -11.29 -5.07 -5.42
C TRP A 417 -10.74 -4.25 -6.58
N PRO A 418 -11.19 -4.50 -7.82
CA PRO A 418 -10.78 -3.71 -8.97
C PRO A 418 -11.57 -2.41 -9.09
N MET A 419 -10.85 -1.33 -9.33
CA MET A 419 -11.38 -0.01 -9.69
C MET A 419 -10.98 0.30 -11.13
N ALA A 420 -11.60 -0.41 -12.07
CA ALA A 420 -11.23 -0.37 -13.48
C ALA A 420 -11.24 1.05 -14.09
N TYR A 421 -12.10 1.95 -13.60
CA TYR A 421 -12.17 3.34 -14.10
C TYR A 421 -10.88 4.14 -13.88
N ASP A 422 -10.04 3.72 -12.93
CA ASP A 422 -8.77 4.36 -12.57
C ASP A 422 -7.56 3.41 -12.77
N ASN A 423 -7.79 2.23 -13.36
CA ASN A 423 -6.78 1.18 -13.51
C ASN A 423 -6.09 0.77 -12.18
N GLN A 424 -6.83 0.80 -11.08
CA GLN A 424 -6.33 0.52 -9.74
C GLN A 424 -7.01 -0.70 -9.10
N LEU A 425 -6.36 -1.25 -8.08
CA LEU A 425 -6.86 -2.26 -7.17
C LEU A 425 -6.84 -1.73 -5.73
N VAL A 426 -7.76 -2.19 -4.91
CA VAL A 426 -7.69 -2.07 -3.45
C VAL A 426 -7.33 -3.44 -2.88
N ILE A 427 -6.17 -3.58 -2.24
CA ILE A 427 -5.73 -4.80 -1.55
C ILE A 427 -5.87 -4.59 -0.06
N VAL A 428 -6.51 -5.53 0.64
CA VAL A 428 -6.76 -5.45 2.07
C VAL A 428 -6.42 -6.75 2.77
N PHE A 429 -5.64 -6.67 3.85
CA PHE A 429 -5.34 -7.75 4.77
C PHE A 429 -6.15 -7.54 6.05
N LEU A 430 -7.05 -8.47 6.33
CA LEU A 430 -8.00 -8.40 7.44
C LEU A 430 -7.64 -9.44 8.50
N LEU A 431 -7.30 -9.02 9.70
CA LEU A 431 -7.11 -9.87 10.86
C LEU A 431 -8.40 -9.89 11.71
N PRO A 432 -9.14 -11.00 11.76
CA PRO A 432 -10.28 -11.13 12.66
C PRO A 432 -9.86 -10.94 14.12
N VAL A 433 -10.55 -10.04 14.81
CA VAL A 433 -10.40 -9.74 16.25
C VAL A 433 -11.77 -9.75 16.92
N PRO A 434 -11.89 -9.92 18.25
CA PRO A 434 -13.18 -10.22 18.89
C PRO A 434 -14.34 -9.28 18.52
N ASP A 435 -14.08 -7.97 18.44
CA ASP A 435 -15.09 -6.95 18.12
C ASP A 435 -15.19 -6.60 16.61
N GLY A 436 -14.39 -7.21 15.74
CA GLY A 436 -14.42 -6.99 14.29
C GLY A 436 -13.11 -7.30 13.58
N TYR A 437 -12.47 -6.31 12.96
CA TYR A 437 -11.22 -6.47 12.21
C TYR A 437 -10.17 -5.43 12.59
N ALA A 438 -8.95 -5.88 12.83
CA ALA A 438 -7.75 -5.07 12.66
C ALA A 438 -7.20 -5.32 11.25
N ALA A 439 -6.68 -4.31 10.57
CA ALA A 439 -6.34 -4.47 9.17
C ALA A 439 -5.33 -3.45 8.64
N MET A 440 -4.79 -3.80 7.47
CA MET A 440 -3.94 -2.95 6.65
C MET A 440 -4.34 -3.08 5.18
N GLY A 441 -4.15 -2.04 4.38
CA GLY A 441 -4.44 -2.10 2.94
C GLY A 441 -3.72 -1.03 2.13
N ARG A 442 -3.69 -1.25 0.81
CA ARG A 442 -3.11 -0.35 -0.19
C ARG A 442 -4.06 -0.18 -1.37
N VAL A 443 -3.96 0.98 -2.02
CA VAL A 443 -4.47 1.20 -3.37
C VAL A 443 -3.28 1.16 -4.31
N THR A 444 -3.32 0.29 -5.32
CA THR A 444 -2.19 0.03 -6.23
C THR A 444 -2.63 -0.05 -7.68
N GLU A 445 -1.68 0.00 -8.62
CA GLU A 445 -1.90 -0.35 -10.02
C GLU A 445 -1.81 -1.86 -10.21
N ASN A 446 -2.52 -2.39 -11.20
CA ASN A 446 -2.47 -3.84 -11.46
C ASN A 446 -1.05 -4.33 -11.82
N ARG A 447 -0.21 -3.49 -12.45
CA ARG A 447 1.19 -3.85 -12.77
C ARG A 447 2.08 -4.02 -11.53
N THR A 448 1.76 -3.35 -10.42
CA THR A 448 2.50 -3.37 -9.15
C THR A 448 1.79 -4.20 -8.08
N GLU A 449 0.68 -4.85 -8.43
CA GLU A 449 -0.10 -5.70 -7.51
C GLU A 449 0.78 -6.72 -6.79
N HIS A 450 1.63 -7.43 -7.54
CA HIS A 450 2.49 -8.48 -6.98
C HIS A 450 3.50 -7.95 -5.97
N GLU A 451 4.06 -6.76 -6.22
CA GLU A 451 4.96 -6.05 -5.30
C GLU A 451 4.22 -5.69 -4.01
N ASP A 452 3.09 -5.00 -4.11
CA ASP A 452 2.31 -4.58 -2.95
C ASP A 452 1.74 -5.76 -2.14
N MET A 453 1.33 -6.83 -2.82
CA MET A 453 0.89 -8.07 -2.19
C MET A 453 2.03 -8.74 -1.40
N SER A 454 3.24 -8.75 -1.97
CA SER A 454 4.43 -9.33 -1.32
C SER A 454 4.89 -8.50 -0.13
N ASP A 455 4.88 -7.17 -0.27
CA ASP A 455 5.09 -6.23 0.82
C ASP A 455 4.11 -6.46 1.96
N LEU A 456 2.81 -6.44 1.69
CA LEU A 456 1.79 -6.60 2.73
C LEU A 456 1.92 -7.95 3.47
N LYS A 457 2.27 -9.04 2.79
CA LYS A 457 2.60 -10.32 3.46
C LYS A 457 3.79 -10.18 4.40
N GLN A 458 4.84 -9.49 3.98
CA GLN A 458 6.01 -9.26 4.81
C GLN A 458 5.71 -8.32 6.00
N LEU A 459 4.92 -7.27 5.76
CA LEU A 459 4.48 -6.29 6.75
C LEU A 459 3.59 -6.90 7.82
N ALA A 460 2.80 -7.92 7.49
CA ALA A 460 1.98 -8.65 8.46
C ALA A 460 2.81 -9.06 9.67
N ASN A 461 4.06 -9.52 9.46
CA ASN A 461 4.97 -9.96 10.52
C ASN A 461 5.39 -8.84 11.51
N PHE A 462 5.15 -7.57 11.19
CA PHE A 462 5.52 -6.42 12.02
C PHE A 462 4.30 -5.68 12.61
N VAL A 463 3.10 -6.22 12.43
CA VAL A 463 1.88 -5.63 13.01
C VAL A 463 1.82 -5.92 14.51
N ASP A 464 1.68 -4.90 15.35
CA ASP A 464 1.37 -5.04 16.77
C ASP A 464 -0.08 -4.64 17.05
N VAL A 465 -0.83 -5.51 17.71
CA VAL A 465 -2.29 -5.36 17.92
C VAL A 465 -2.75 -6.17 19.13
N SER A 466 -3.57 -5.58 19.99
CA SER A 466 -4.20 -6.27 21.12
C SER A 466 -5.64 -6.71 20.80
N TYR A 467 -6.11 -7.77 21.45
CA TYR A 467 -7.43 -8.33 21.19
C TYR A 467 -8.41 -7.79 22.24
N SER A 468 -9.44 -7.07 21.80
CA SER A 468 -10.41 -6.42 22.68
C SER A 468 -11.83 -6.69 22.22
N GLY A 469 -12.75 -6.83 23.17
CA GLY A 469 -14.18 -6.97 22.89
C GLY A 469 -14.99 -7.22 24.16
N THR A 470 -16.31 -7.10 24.06
CA THR A 470 -17.21 -7.53 25.13
C THR A 470 -17.25 -9.05 25.26
N LEU A 471 -17.67 -9.60 26.40
CA LEU A 471 -17.78 -11.05 26.58
C LEU A 471 -18.75 -11.68 25.57
N ALA A 472 -19.81 -10.95 25.16
CA ALA A 472 -20.67 -11.40 24.06
C ALA A 472 -19.92 -11.53 22.73
N GLN A 473 -19.06 -10.55 22.40
CA GLN A 473 -18.23 -10.58 21.19
C GLN A 473 -17.17 -11.69 21.25
N TRP A 474 -16.51 -11.87 22.41
CA TRP A 474 -15.59 -12.99 22.64
C TRP A 474 -16.26 -14.35 22.48
N LYS A 475 -17.50 -14.50 22.96
CA LYS A 475 -18.28 -15.74 22.79
C LYS A 475 -18.51 -16.07 21.31
N GLU A 476 -18.84 -15.08 20.49
CA GLU A 476 -18.99 -15.26 19.03
C GLU A 476 -17.65 -15.59 18.35
N PHE A 477 -16.59 -14.88 18.72
CA PHE A 477 -15.25 -15.03 18.14
C PHE A 477 -14.64 -16.40 18.46
N LEU A 478 -14.66 -16.82 19.72
CA LEU A 478 -14.12 -18.11 20.18
C LEU A 478 -14.90 -19.31 19.61
N ALA A 479 -16.16 -19.13 19.20
CA ALA A 479 -16.93 -20.17 18.52
C ALA A 479 -16.45 -20.43 17.09
N ASN A 480 -15.67 -19.53 16.48
CA ASN A 480 -15.14 -19.67 15.12
C ASN A 480 -13.66 -20.09 15.14
N THR A 481 -13.41 -21.37 15.41
CA THR A 481 -12.06 -21.91 15.59
C THR A 481 -11.15 -21.78 14.36
N ALA A 482 -11.70 -21.61 13.16
CA ALA A 482 -10.92 -21.45 11.93
C ALA A 482 -10.21 -20.09 11.83
N LEU A 483 -10.65 -19.09 12.59
CA LEU A 483 -10.09 -17.73 12.57
C LEU A 483 -9.19 -17.41 13.78
N LEU A 484 -9.11 -18.33 14.75
CA LEU A 484 -8.34 -18.11 15.97
C LEU A 484 -6.85 -18.27 15.68
N PRO A 485 -6.00 -17.25 15.94
CA PRO A 485 -4.55 -17.43 15.85
C PRO A 485 -4.09 -18.53 16.81
N SER A 486 -2.97 -19.20 16.49
CA SER A 486 -2.49 -20.33 17.30
C SER A 486 -2.24 -19.98 18.77
N VAL A 487 -1.92 -18.73 19.10
CA VAL A 487 -1.80 -18.32 20.51
C VAL A 487 -3.09 -18.55 21.32
N LEU A 488 -4.27 -18.39 20.69
CA LEU A 488 -5.55 -18.58 21.37
C LEU A 488 -5.96 -20.07 21.46
N SER A 489 -5.35 -20.98 20.70
CA SER A 489 -5.69 -22.40 20.81
C SER A 489 -5.27 -23.00 22.16
N ASP A 490 -4.24 -22.43 22.78
CA ASP A 490 -3.69 -22.86 24.07
C ASP A 490 -4.26 -22.04 25.25
N ILE A 491 -5.24 -21.17 24.99
CA ILE A 491 -5.87 -20.29 25.97
C ILE A 491 -7.35 -20.70 26.13
N ALA A 492 -7.73 -21.08 27.35
CA ALA A 492 -9.10 -21.31 27.72
C ALA A 492 -9.69 -20.06 28.41
N ILE A 493 -10.58 -19.38 27.71
CA ILE A 493 -11.44 -18.32 28.25
C ILE A 493 -12.84 -18.90 28.43
N ARG A 494 -13.34 -18.90 29.66
CA ARG A 494 -14.68 -19.39 30.01
C ARG A 494 -15.38 -18.38 30.89
N PHE A 495 -16.67 -18.21 30.66
CA PHE A 495 -17.49 -17.35 31.49
C PHE A 495 -18.95 -17.76 31.41
N ASP A 496 -19.62 -17.71 32.54
CA ASP A 496 -21.06 -17.82 32.69
C ASP A 496 -21.57 -16.52 33.31
N TYR A 497 -22.51 -15.86 32.62
CA TYR A 497 -22.98 -14.54 33.03
C TYR A 497 -23.63 -14.60 34.42
N GLY A 498 -23.17 -13.74 35.31
CA GLY A 498 -23.60 -13.71 36.71
C GLY A 498 -23.07 -14.85 37.59
N ASP A 499 -22.13 -15.70 37.14
CA ASP A 499 -21.59 -16.83 37.93
C ASP A 499 -20.06 -16.79 38.06
N ASP A 500 -19.32 -17.07 36.99
CA ASP A 500 -17.85 -17.06 37.02
C ASP A 500 -17.21 -16.64 35.70
N PHE A 501 -16.00 -16.09 35.82
CA PHE A 501 -15.08 -15.85 34.71
C PHE A 501 -13.79 -16.61 35.01
N LYS A 502 -13.23 -17.25 33.99
CA LYS A 502 -11.98 -17.99 34.06
C LYS A 502 -11.11 -17.75 32.83
N TYR A 503 -9.85 -17.42 33.09
CA TYR A 503 -8.78 -17.37 32.10
C TYR A 503 -7.73 -18.41 32.47
N GLN A 504 -7.28 -19.21 31.50
CA GLN A 504 -6.19 -20.17 31.67
C GLN A 504 -5.34 -20.25 30.41
N SER A 505 -4.05 -20.02 30.54
CA SER A 505 -3.02 -20.28 29.54
C SER A 505 -1.92 -21.18 30.10
N LYS A 506 -0.90 -21.47 29.28
CA LYS A 506 0.32 -22.16 29.74
C LYS A 506 1.11 -21.38 30.80
N ARG A 507 0.96 -20.04 30.86
CA ARG A 507 1.74 -19.16 31.76
C ARG A 507 0.95 -18.68 32.97
N LEU A 508 -0.35 -18.45 32.78
CA LEU A 508 -1.19 -17.73 33.74
C LEU A 508 -2.58 -18.35 33.82
N GLY A 509 -3.10 -18.52 35.03
CA GLY A 509 -4.51 -18.84 35.26
C GLY A 509 -5.10 -17.94 36.34
N PHE A 510 -6.33 -17.48 36.16
CA PHE A 510 -7.11 -16.88 37.24
C PHE A 510 -8.61 -17.06 36.99
N ALA A 511 -9.39 -16.96 38.06
CA ALA A 511 -10.84 -16.99 37.99
C ALA A 511 -11.44 -16.07 39.04
N TYR A 512 -12.65 -15.60 38.81
CA TYR A 512 -13.40 -14.81 39.79
C TYR A 512 -14.91 -14.96 39.59
N THR A 513 -15.66 -14.62 40.63
CA THR A 513 -17.14 -14.60 40.64
C THR A 513 -17.64 -13.16 40.82
N PRO A 514 -18.97 -12.90 40.75
CA PRO A 514 -19.53 -11.57 40.98
C PRO A 514 -19.16 -10.90 42.29
N SER A 515 -18.63 -11.63 43.27
CA SER A 515 -18.09 -11.02 44.50
C SER A 515 -16.87 -10.12 44.22
N LEU A 516 -16.09 -10.40 43.17
CA LEU A 516 -14.99 -9.54 42.74
C LEU A 516 -15.47 -8.41 41.85
N GLN A 517 -16.08 -8.72 40.71
CA GLN A 517 -16.68 -7.74 39.80
C GLN A 517 -17.79 -8.39 38.97
N LYS A 518 -18.66 -7.56 38.39
CA LYS A 518 -19.75 -8.00 37.49
C LYS A 518 -19.21 -8.79 36.28
N ILE A 519 -19.99 -9.78 35.83
CA ILE A 519 -19.70 -10.61 34.65
C ILE A 519 -20.95 -10.70 33.81
N ASP A 520 -21.06 -9.86 32.79
CA ASP A 520 -22.22 -9.77 31.91
C ASP A 520 -21.80 -9.74 30.44
N ALA A 521 -22.78 -9.76 29.53
CA ALA A 521 -22.55 -9.66 28.10
C ALA A 521 -21.78 -8.39 27.67
N ASP A 522 -21.89 -7.30 28.42
CA ASP A 522 -21.25 -6.00 28.18
C ASP A 522 -19.89 -5.83 28.90
N SER A 523 -19.51 -6.77 29.77
CA SER A 523 -18.17 -6.79 30.37
C SER A 523 -17.10 -6.91 29.29
N GLN A 524 -16.00 -6.18 29.42
CA GLN A 524 -14.94 -6.13 28.40
C GLN A 524 -13.77 -7.03 28.80
N LEU A 525 -13.28 -7.83 27.86
CA LEU A 525 -12.01 -8.54 27.99
C LEU A 525 -11.03 -7.98 26.96
N VAL A 526 -9.85 -7.62 27.44
CA VAL A 526 -8.70 -7.22 26.62
C VAL A 526 -7.54 -8.16 26.89
N LEU A 527 -7.05 -8.82 25.84
CA LEU A 527 -5.78 -9.52 25.83
C LEU A 527 -4.74 -8.58 25.22
N GLY A 528 -3.89 -8.04 26.08
CA GLY A 528 -2.71 -7.30 25.67
C GLY A 528 -1.68 -8.23 25.08
N MET A 529 -1.48 -8.13 23.77
CA MET A 529 -0.51 -8.93 23.03
C MET A 529 0.82 -8.18 22.96
N SER A 530 1.94 -8.89 23.04
CA SER A 530 3.26 -8.28 22.85
C SER A 530 4.23 -9.29 22.26
N TYR A 531 5.30 -8.75 21.69
CA TYR A 531 6.45 -9.54 21.28
C TYR A 531 7.40 -9.70 22.45
N PHE A 532 7.82 -10.93 22.77
CA PHE A 532 8.83 -11.18 23.80
C PHE A 532 9.59 -12.48 23.53
N GLN A 533 10.68 -12.69 24.25
CA GLN A 533 11.49 -13.92 24.16
C GLN A 533 10.87 -15.05 24.98
N ASP A 534 10.69 -16.22 24.37
CA ASP A 534 10.26 -17.47 25.00
C ASP A 534 11.22 -18.59 24.57
N HIS A 535 12.06 -19.05 25.50
CA HIS A 535 13.08 -20.07 25.25
C HIS A 535 13.97 -19.80 24.02
N GLY A 536 14.42 -18.55 23.86
CA GLY A 536 15.31 -18.13 22.76
C GLY A 536 14.61 -17.90 21.42
N LYS A 537 13.27 -17.87 21.39
CA LYS A 537 12.47 -17.50 20.22
C LYS A 537 11.62 -16.28 20.54
N THR A 538 11.55 -15.33 19.61
CA THR A 538 10.55 -14.28 19.69
C THR A 538 9.17 -14.84 19.38
N VAL A 539 8.24 -14.67 20.31
CA VAL A 539 6.83 -15.03 20.16
C VAL A 539 5.97 -13.77 20.20
N TRP A 540 4.76 -13.88 19.67
CA TRP A 540 3.69 -12.90 19.87
C TRP A 540 2.61 -13.56 20.74
N ASP A 541 2.52 -13.15 22.01
CA ASP A 541 1.77 -13.87 23.04
C ASP A 541 1.17 -12.89 24.07
N VAL A 542 0.28 -13.37 24.94
CA VAL A 542 -0.42 -12.54 25.93
C VAL A 542 0.54 -12.14 27.04
N SER A 543 0.79 -10.84 27.18
CA SER A 543 1.53 -10.29 28.33
C SER A 543 0.63 -9.59 29.34
N LYS A 544 -0.64 -9.36 28.99
CA LYS A 544 -1.58 -8.66 29.85
C LYS A 544 -3.01 -9.17 29.64
N VAL A 545 -3.72 -9.40 30.73
CA VAL A 545 -5.15 -9.71 30.70
C VAL A 545 -5.86 -8.65 31.52
N GLU A 546 -6.77 -7.91 30.90
CA GLU A 546 -7.62 -6.93 31.57
C GLU A 546 -9.09 -7.32 31.38
N VAL A 547 -9.85 -7.36 32.47
CA VAL A 547 -11.28 -7.61 32.44
C VAL A 547 -11.98 -6.47 33.16
N LYS A 548 -12.82 -5.73 32.43
CA LYS A 548 -13.62 -4.62 32.95
C LYS A 548 -15.07 -5.02 33.12
N SER A 549 -15.72 -4.50 34.15
CA SER A 549 -17.13 -4.73 34.43
C SER A 549 -18.05 -4.31 33.28
N ASN A 550 -17.70 -3.24 32.55
CA ASN A 550 -18.24 -2.86 31.24
C ASN A 550 -17.26 -1.90 30.51
N VAL A 551 -17.66 -1.34 29.36
CA VAL A 551 -16.82 -0.46 28.53
C VAL A 551 -16.69 0.98 29.07
N GLU A 552 -17.65 1.45 29.87
CA GLU A 552 -17.75 2.85 30.34
C GLU A 552 -17.32 3.04 31.81
N ASN A 553 -17.63 2.08 32.68
CA ASN A 553 -17.41 2.09 34.13
C ASN A 553 -16.22 1.21 34.51
N ALA A 554 -15.46 1.68 35.48
CA ALA A 554 -14.05 1.39 35.60
C ALA A 554 -13.69 0.35 36.67
N GLU A 555 -14.63 -0.47 37.16
CA GLU A 555 -14.23 -1.70 37.86
C GLU A 555 -13.45 -2.59 36.89
N HIS A 556 -12.21 -2.91 37.21
CA HIS A 556 -11.38 -3.76 36.38
C HIS A 556 -10.39 -4.59 37.19
N VAL A 557 -10.15 -5.79 36.66
CA VAL A 557 -9.13 -6.73 37.10
C VAL A 557 -8.06 -6.76 36.02
N MET A 558 -6.80 -6.66 36.43
CA MET A 558 -5.68 -6.68 35.50
C MET A 558 -4.56 -7.57 36.03
N VAL A 559 -4.05 -8.46 35.17
CA VAL A 559 -2.85 -9.24 35.45
C VAL A 559 -1.82 -8.95 34.36
N ASN A 560 -0.63 -8.51 34.76
CA ASN A 560 0.47 -8.16 33.86
C ASN A 560 1.64 -9.11 34.07
N ARG A 561 2.26 -9.52 32.96
CA ARG A 561 3.57 -10.17 32.90
C ARG A 561 4.65 -9.11 32.76
N HIS A 562 5.70 -9.22 33.55
CA HIS A 562 6.88 -8.38 33.49
C HIS A 562 8.11 -9.26 33.36
N VAL A 563 9.09 -8.81 32.59
CA VAL A 563 10.36 -9.51 32.38
C VAL A 563 11.50 -8.69 32.96
N ALA A 564 12.48 -9.38 33.54
CA ALA A 564 13.69 -8.75 34.04
C ALA A 564 14.43 -8.03 32.90
N PRO A 565 14.82 -6.77 33.08
CA PRO A 565 15.49 -6.02 32.03
C PRO A 565 16.92 -6.51 31.84
N THR A 566 17.38 -6.53 30.61
CA THR A 566 18.78 -6.76 30.27
C THR A 566 19.62 -5.51 30.54
N ASP A 567 20.94 -5.69 30.63
CA ASP A 567 21.90 -4.63 31.01
C ASP A 567 21.90 -3.43 30.03
N ASP A 568 21.56 -3.65 28.76
CA ASP A 568 21.54 -2.62 27.72
C ASP A 568 20.29 -1.71 27.75
N LEU A 569 19.25 -2.06 28.51
CA LEU A 569 18.07 -1.20 28.67
C LEU A 569 18.38 0.00 29.57
N ASP A 570 17.58 1.07 29.43
CA ASP A 570 17.76 2.27 30.25
C ASP A 570 17.29 2.07 31.71
N ASP A 571 17.66 3.02 32.59
CA ASP A 571 17.34 2.95 34.01
C ASP A 571 15.83 2.92 34.29
N SER A 572 14.97 3.37 33.37
CA SER A 572 13.52 3.31 33.60
C SER A 572 13.03 1.87 33.72
N PHE A 573 13.56 0.94 32.91
CA PHE A 573 13.23 -0.48 33.01
C PHE A 573 13.78 -1.11 34.28
N ARG A 574 15.05 -0.82 34.62
CA ARG A 574 15.68 -1.32 35.86
C ARG A 574 14.95 -0.82 37.11
N ASN A 575 14.60 0.46 37.14
CA ASN A 575 13.87 1.06 38.26
C ASN A 575 12.45 0.47 38.38
N HIS A 576 11.76 0.27 37.25
CA HIS A 576 10.44 -0.35 37.26
C HIS A 576 10.50 -1.81 37.77
N TRP A 577 11.42 -2.60 37.23
CA TRP A 577 11.65 -3.98 37.67
C TRP A 577 12.04 -4.05 39.15
N GLY A 578 12.93 -3.15 39.60
CA GLY A 578 13.34 -3.03 40.99
C GLY A 578 12.15 -2.82 41.92
N LYS A 579 11.20 -1.95 41.55
CA LYS A 579 9.97 -1.76 42.34
C LYS A 579 9.15 -3.04 42.48
N ILE A 580 8.99 -3.80 41.38
CA ILE A 580 8.23 -5.05 41.38
C ILE A 580 8.94 -6.10 42.27
N VAL A 581 10.26 -6.25 42.13
CA VAL A 581 11.06 -7.19 42.94
C VAL A 581 10.97 -6.89 44.43
N HIS A 582 11.04 -5.61 44.81
CA HIS A 582 10.97 -5.18 46.21
C HIS A 582 9.54 -5.02 46.73
N ARG A 583 8.54 -5.18 45.86
CA ARG A 583 7.12 -4.93 46.16
C ARG A 583 6.90 -3.50 46.67
N ASP A 584 7.55 -2.55 46.03
CA ASP A 584 7.33 -1.12 46.28
C ASP A 584 6.00 -0.67 45.67
N HIS A 585 5.49 0.46 46.14
CA HIS A 585 4.30 1.09 45.58
C HIS A 585 4.42 1.30 44.04
N PRO A 586 3.43 0.89 43.21
CA PRO A 586 2.04 0.49 43.57
C PRO A 586 1.79 -1.01 43.82
N ASP A 587 2.81 -1.86 43.89
CA ASP A 587 2.71 -3.32 44.03
C ASP A 587 2.85 -3.82 45.49
N ASP A 588 2.74 -2.91 46.45
CA ASP A 588 2.90 -3.12 47.89
C ASP A 588 1.62 -3.59 48.60
N GLY A 589 0.50 -3.70 47.87
CA GLY A 589 -0.81 -4.00 48.43
C GLY A 589 -1.46 -2.83 49.17
N VAL A 590 -0.98 -1.60 48.96
CA VAL A 590 -1.55 -0.36 49.52
C VAL A 590 -2.38 0.35 48.45
N PRO A 591 -3.67 0.65 48.72
CA PRO A 591 -4.49 1.38 47.77
C PRO A 591 -4.01 2.80 47.50
N TYR A 592 -4.18 3.25 46.26
CA TYR A 592 -3.89 4.62 45.84
C TYR A 592 -4.95 5.13 44.87
N SER A 593 -5.03 6.45 44.72
CA SER A 593 -5.98 7.09 43.82
C SER A 593 -5.27 7.82 42.69
N GLU A 594 -5.78 7.66 41.46
CA GLU A 594 -5.27 8.31 40.25
C GLU A 594 -6.42 8.47 39.26
N ASN A 595 -6.61 9.65 38.64
CA ASN A 595 -7.64 9.90 37.62
C ASN A 595 -9.07 9.45 38.05
N ASP A 596 -9.52 9.87 39.23
CA ASP A 596 -10.82 9.53 39.83
C ASP A 596 -11.05 8.03 40.11
N MET A 597 -10.00 7.22 40.01
CA MET A 597 -10.01 5.79 40.32
C MET A 597 -9.30 5.49 41.63
N THR A 598 -9.70 4.42 42.31
CA THR A 598 -8.89 3.78 43.36
C THR A 598 -8.34 2.46 42.84
N TYR A 599 -7.03 2.26 42.95
CA TYR A 599 -6.31 1.07 42.55
C TYR A 599 -5.67 0.39 43.76
N ILE A 600 -5.45 -0.92 43.66
CA ILE A 600 -4.61 -1.69 44.57
C ILE A 600 -3.91 -2.79 43.76
N GLY A 601 -2.61 -2.97 43.96
CA GLY A 601 -1.79 -3.94 43.22
C GLY A 601 -0.90 -4.77 44.13
N THR A 602 -0.58 -5.99 43.70
CA THR A 602 0.50 -6.77 44.32
C THR A 602 1.13 -7.76 43.34
N VAL A 603 2.32 -8.24 43.68
CA VAL A 603 3.03 -9.28 42.93
C VAL A 603 2.38 -10.65 43.17
N GLY A 604 1.93 -11.27 42.08
CA GLY A 604 1.35 -12.61 42.00
C GLY A 604 2.37 -13.74 42.12
N GLY A 605 1.92 -14.92 42.57
CA GLY A 605 2.76 -16.12 42.73
C GLY A 605 3.39 -16.27 44.13
N THR A 606 4.14 -17.35 44.34
CA THR A 606 4.84 -17.64 45.60
C THR A 606 5.91 -16.58 45.88
N LYS A 607 6.06 -16.19 47.16
CA LYS A 607 7.13 -15.29 47.60
C LYS A 607 8.48 -15.89 47.19
N THR A 608 9.10 -15.31 46.17
CA THR A 608 10.52 -15.47 45.88
C THR A 608 11.29 -15.08 47.14
N SER A 609 12.18 -15.95 47.62
CA SER A 609 13.10 -15.60 48.71
C SER A 609 13.96 -14.41 48.27
N SER A 610 14.47 -13.60 49.21
CA SER A 610 15.36 -12.47 48.89
C SER A 610 16.65 -12.87 48.15
N GLU A 611 16.93 -14.16 48.00
CA GLU A 611 18.09 -14.72 47.27
C GLU A 611 17.76 -15.14 45.83
N SER A 612 16.49 -15.30 45.45
CA SER A 612 16.13 -15.67 44.06
C SER A 612 16.05 -14.45 43.16
N LYS A 613 16.71 -14.51 42.00
CA LYS A 613 16.59 -13.53 40.91
C LYS A 613 15.59 -14.07 39.89
N PRO A 614 14.29 -13.73 39.98
CA PRO A 614 13.32 -14.17 38.99
C PRO A 614 13.61 -13.50 37.64
N ASP A 615 13.40 -14.22 36.54
CA ASP A 615 13.49 -13.64 35.19
C ASP A 615 12.14 -13.06 34.73
N VAL A 616 11.04 -13.52 35.32
CA VAL A 616 9.67 -13.08 35.03
C VAL A 616 8.90 -12.93 36.34
N LEU A 617 8.09 -11.87 36.44
CA LEU A 617 7.17 -11.62 37.54
C LEU A 617 5.81 -11.23 37.02
N TYR A 618 4.79 -11.55 37.81
CA TYR A 618 3.41 -11.17 37.51
C TYR A 618 2.89 -10.21 38.57
N THR A 619 2.13 -9.21 38.16
CA THR A 619 1.42 -8.30 39.07
C THR A 619 -0.08 -8.41 38.82
N ALA A 620 -0.86 -8.44 39.90
CA ALA A 620 -2.31 -8.46 39.85
C ALA A 620 -2.86 -7.17 40.48
N PHE A 621 -3.81 -6.56 39.79
CA PHE A 621 -4.41 -5.28 40.14
C PHE A 621 -5.94 -5.37 40.16
N TYR A 622 -6.53 -4.60 41.06
CA TYR A 622 -7.95 -4.27 41.05
C TYR A 622 -8.11 -2.76 41.07
N GLY A 623 -8.91 -2.23 40.15
CA GLY A 623 -9.28 -0.82 40.07
C GLY A 623 -10.78 -0.62 40.10
N VAL A 624 -11.25 0.51 40.61
CA VAL A 624 -12.69 0.87 40.68
C VAL A 624 -12.89 2.38 40.75
N ASP A 625 -14.00 2.85 40.17
CA ASP A 625 -14.38 4.27 40.16
C ASP A 625 -14.59 4.86 41.55
N GLY A 626 -14.03 6.04 41.72
CA GLY A 626 -14.13 6.87 42.91
C GLY A 626 -13.30 6.35 44.09
N PRO A 627 -13.24 7.14 45.17
CA PRO A 627 -12.57 6.73 46.39
C PRO A 627 -13.24 5.49 47.01
N ARG A 628 -12.41 4.58 47.53
CA ARG A 628 -12.86 3.39 48.26
C ARG A 628 -12.09 3.19 49.56
N PRO A 629 -12.72 2.66 50.63
CA PRO A 629 -12.03 2.31 51.86
C PRO A 629 -10.93 1.25 51.61
N GLU A 630 -9.84 1.35 52.36
CA GLU A 630 -8.68 0.46 52.23
C GLU A 630 -9.05 -1.02 52.38
N ASP A 631 -9.85 -1.36 53.40
CA ASP A 631 -10.28 -2.74 53.67
C ASP A 631 -11.12 -3.32 52.51
N ALA A 632 -11.92 -2.48 51.84
CA ALA A 632 -12.73 -2.91 50.69
C ALA A 632 -11.84 -3.24 49.49
N MET A 633 -10.83 -2.41 49.21
CA MET A 633 -9.85 -2.64 48.15
C MET A 633 -9.03 -3.90 48.41
N LYS A 634 -8.54 -4.08 49.65
CA LYS A 634 -7.81 -5.29 50.06
C LYS A 634 -8.67 -6.55 49.94
N GLY A 635 -9.95 -6.49 50.33
CA GLY A 635 -10.88 -7.60 50.16
C GLY A 635 -11.02 -8.03 48.69
N LYS A 636 -11.14 -7.07 47.76
CA LYS A 636 -11.22 -7.34 46.32
C LYS A 636 -9.92 -7.94 45.78
N LEU A 637 -8.76 -7.39 46.12
CA LEU A 637 -7.48 -7.94 45.71
C LEU A 637 -7.27 -9.37 46.22
N ASN A 638 -7.66 -9.66 47.47
CA ASN A 638 -7.55 -11.01 48.03
C ASN A 638 -8.38 -12.03 47.24
N LEU A 639 -9.61 -11.69 46.84
CA LEU A 639 -10.45 -12.56 46.01
C LEU A 639 -9.79 -12.91 44.67
N LEU A 640 -9.11 -11.95 44.03
CA LEU A 640 -8.35 -12.20 42.81
C LEU A 640 -7.15 -13.12 43.07
N MET A 641 -6.39 -12.83 44.12
CA MET A 641 -5.16 -13.54 44.46
C MET A 641 -5.41 -15.00 44.89
N GLU A 642 -6.53 -15.29 45.55
CA GLU A 642 -6.94 -16.65 45.95
C GLU A 642 -7.04 -17.63 44.78
N LYS A 643 -7.31 -17.12 43.57
CA LYS A 643 -7.49 -17.92 42.36
C LYS A 643 -6.41 -17.70 41.30
N LEU A 644 -5.42 -16.85 41.58
CA LEU A 644 -4.32 -16.58 40.68
C LEU A 644 -3.28 -17.72 40.73
N GLN A 645 -2.89 -18.20 39.55
CA GLN A 645 -1.88 -19.23 39.35
C GLN A 645 -0.88 -18.74 38.30
N VAL A 646 0.40 -18.66 38.68
CA VAL A 646 1.51 -18.35 37.78
C VAL A 646 2.26 -19.65 37.53
N ASN A 647 2.28 -20.08 36.27
CA ASN A 647 2.86 -21.34 35.81
C ASN A 647 4.13 -21.14 34.96
N GLU A 648 4.49 -19.89 34.67
CA GLU A 648 5.75 -19.56 34.01
C GLU A 648 6.90 -19.62 35.03
N HIS A 649 8.01 -20.24 34.63
CA HIS A 649 9.16 -20.53 35.48
C HIS A 649 10.46 -20.10 34.80
#